data_AF-A0A937Y0I5-F1
#
_entry.id   AF-A0A937Y0I5-F1
#
_cell.length_a   1.000
_cell.length_b   1.000
_cell.length_c   1.000
_cell.angle_alpha   90.00
_cell.angle_beta   90.00
_cell.angle_gamma   90.00
#
_symmetry.space_group_name_H-M   'P 1'
#
loop_
_entity.id
_entity.type
_entity.pdbx_description
1 polymer ?
#
loop_
_entity_poly.entity_id
_entity_poly.type
_entity_poly.pdbx_seq_one_letter_code
_entity_poly.pdbx_strand_id
1 'polypeptide(L)'
;MSRLNSSGCAFSFSEKMALPFGDCLRLAAALEELQRHLGVVELRAPEAGLRNALHPALLPAADYAASGLEFRALPGSRSETDMTSTDRRERAVRELIGRVRAIEAGQGVTRAALEAIKAELVGLATRSELFPPGHFQNTPGRPGTLYHLAEDSDGRFALYGSAGVPGKAQPPHDHTTWATIAGVYGEEHNVFYECVDRDKVPGEGRLRKTDEFTVRKGNACALMPADFHTIEVTSATESLHLHLYGKTLEDLPERVTFPSAAGGRYARFMAKPVILSPRLTPQELKAMCADGGEIAVLDVREEGVHSRGHLFLAASAPLSHLETMIGRLVPRKDTRLVLVDDDEALAQRAARLLRAMGYRGLSVLAGGMPGWKAAGLEVYSNVHVPSKAFGEFVEHVENTPRITAAELKAKLDAGEDLVVLDARPMGEFRVMNIPGAYDCPGAELVRRVFEAAPRPQTTVVVNCAGRTRSIIGAQSLINAGIPNKVVALKNGTMGWHLAGLGLERGQARMAPAPRGEALAKAKAAAGRVAKRFGVQRTSPAELEQMRADATKTTYLFDVRTPEEYLAGHLGGSISAPGGQLVQATDTFAAVRNARVVLIDDDGIRATMTASWLIQMGWPAVYTIDCAPAFGGAVETSGEGAPPAPDCSREKPRELAEKLKTGTVQVLDFGTSIQYRRGHIPGSAWAIRSRIQNCAAQLASAQAIVCTSADGEHARWAAADLARLLGREVSVLEGGTAAWKADGLPLEEGETRMLESPEDLYYKPYDGTSQIESAMQDYLQWELDLLWQIERDADCRFRKFA
;
A
#
# COMPACT_ATOMS: atom_id res chain seq x y z
N MET A 1 -24.44 -13.33 -33.99
CA MET A 1 -25.07 -12.00 -34.01
C MET A 1 -24.15 -11.04 -33.29
N SER A 2 -23.38 -10.28 -34.06
CA SER A 2 -22.54 -9.17 -33.57
C SER A 2 -23.31 -7.87 -33.80
N ARG A 3 -23.36 -7.01 -32.76
CA ARG A 3 -24.01 -5.69 -32.62
C ARG A 3 -25.33 -5.70 -31.84
N LEU A 4 -25.22 -5.39 -30.55
CA LEU A 4 -26.06 -4.44 -29.78
C LEU A 4 -25.18 -3.82 -28.68
N ASN A 5 -25.49 -2.59 -28.29
CA ASN A 5 -24.57 -1.52 -27.87
C ASN A 5 -24.24 -1.41 -26.35
N SER A 6 -23.16 -0.66 -26.08
CA SER A 6 -22.97 0.36 -25.02
C SER A 6 -22.89 0.03 -23.52
N SER A 7 -22.97 -1.21 -23.06
CA SER A 7 -22.89 -1.54 -21.61
C SER A 7 -21.67 -2.38 -21.18
N GLY A 8 -20.73 -2.68 -22.08
CA GLY A 8 -19.54 -3.49 -21.73
C GLY A 8 -19.84 -4.96 -21.40
N CYS A 9 -21.02 -5.49 -21.77
CA CYS A 9 -21.34 -6.91 -21.56
C CYS A 9 -20.78 -7.79 -22.69
N ALA A 10 -19.90 -8.73 -22.35
CA ALA A 10 -19.52 -9.84 -23.21
C ALA A 10 -20.29 -11.10 -22.78
N PHE A 11 -21.31 -11.49 -23.54
CA PHE A 11 -21.98 -12.78 -23.35
C PHE A 11 -21.29 -13.83 -24.23
N SER A 12 -20.66 -14.83 -23.60
CA SER A 12 -20.07 -15.99 -24.26
C SER A 12 -21.05 -17.17 -24.20
N PHE A 13 -21.67 -17.52 -25.32
CA PHE A 13 -22.44 -18.76 -25.44
C PHE A 13 -21.48 -19.87 -25.91
N SER A 14 -21.31 -20.92 -25.10
CA SER A 14 -20.40 -22.03 -25.41
C SER A 14 -20.93 -22.97 -26.51
N GLU A 15 -22.22 -22.88 -26.85
CA GLU A 15 -22.85 -23.67 -27.92
C GLU A 15 -23.71 -22.80 -28.84
N LYS A 16 -23.78 -23.16 -30.13
CA LYS A 16 -24.60 -22.48 -31.15
C LYS A 16 -26.09 -22.67 -30.86
N MET A 17 -26.69 -21.83 -30.02
CA MET A 17 -28.14 -21.74 -29.88
C MET A 17 -28.75 -20.92 -31.03
N ALA A 18 -29.78 -21.45 -31.68
CA ALA A 18 -30.64 -20.72 -32.61
C ALA A 18 -31.96 -20.39 -31.91
N LEU A 19 -32.03 -19.22 -31.27
CA LEU A 19 -33.28 -18.68 -30.71
C LEU A 19 -33.95 -17.71 -31.71
N PRO A 20 -35.29 -17.65 -31.76
CA PRO A 20 -36.01 -16.58 -32.45
C PRO A 20 -35.61 -15.20 -31.89
N PHE A 21 -35.50 -14.19 -32.74
CA PHE A 21 -35.04 -12.84 -32.35
C PHE A 21 -35.83 -12.21 -31.20
N GLY A 22 -37.15 -12.44 -31.14
CA GLY A 22 -38.01 -11.95 -30.06
C GLY A 22 -37.68 -12.55 -28.69
N ASP A 23 -37.23 -13.80 -28.65
CA ASP A 23 -36.87 -14.50 -27.42
C ASP A 23 -35.49 -14.06 -26.92
N CYS A 24 -34.57 -13.74 -27.83
CA CYS A 24 -33.28 -13.13 -27.50
C CYS A 24 -33.45 -11.78 -26.77
N LEU A 25 -34.40 -10.96 -27.21
CA LEU A 25 -34.68 -9.65 -26.57
C LEU A 25 -35.26 -9.81 -25.17
N ARG A 26 -36.15 -10.78 -24.96
CA ARG A 26 -36.73 -11.06 -23.63
C ARG A 26 -35.69 -11.61 -22.66
N LEU A 27 -34.84 -12.51 -23.13
CA LEU A 27 -33.73 -13.05 -22.35
C LEU A 27 -32.75 -11.94 -21.94
N ALA A 28 -32.43 -11.02 -22.86
CA ALA A 28 -31.56 -9.88 -22.55
C ALA A 28 -32.17 -8.96 -21.47
N ALA A 29 -33.48 -8.65 -21.55
CA ALA A 29 -34.17 -7.83 -20.55
C ALA A 29 -34.23 -8.50 -19.17
N ALA A 30 -34.52 -9.80 -19.11
CA ALA A 30 -34.54 -10.56 -17.86
C ALA A 30 -33.14 -10.64 -17.22
N LEU A 31 -32.09 -10.81 -18.02
CA LEU A 31 -30.70 -10.81 -17.56
C LEU A 31 -30.26 -9.44 -17.04
N GLU A 32 -30.65 -8.33 -17.68
CA GLU A 32 -30.39 -6.99 -17.16
C GLU A 32 -31.07 -6.72 -15.81
N GLU A 33 -32.29 -7.22 -15.62
CA GLU A 33 -33.05 -7.02 -14.38
C GLU A 33 -32.52 -7.88 -13.22
N LEU A 34 -32.12 -9.12 -13.52
CA LEU A 34 -31.40 -10.01 -12.59
C LEU A 34 -30.02 -9.44 -12.24
N GLN A 35 -29.29 -8.88 -13.20
CA GLN A 35 -27.99 -8.24 -12.96
C GLN A 35 -28.10 -7.02 -12.05
N ARG A 36 -29.20 -6.24 -12.16
CA ARG A 36 -29.50 -5.14 -11.24
C ARG A 36 -29.72 -5.59 -9.80
N HIS A 37 -30.30 -6.76 -9.58
CA HIS A 37 -30.63 -7.27 -8.23
C HIS A 37 -29.52 -8.13 -7.61
N LEU A 38 -28.83 -8.93 -8.41
CA LEU A 38 -27.89 -9.97 -7.94
C LEU A 38 -26.43 -9.67 -8.27
N GLY A 39 -26.14 -8.61 -9.03
CA GLY A 39 -24.79 -8.31 -9.50
C GLY A 39 -24.40 -9.10 -10.74
N VAL A 40 -23.11 -9.42 -10.93
CA VAL A 40 -22.62 -10.16 -12.10
C VAL A 40 -22.78 -11.67 -11.87
N VAL A 41 -23.58 -12.32 -12.72
CA VAL A 41 -24.00 -13.72 -12.53
C VAL A 41 -23.57 -14.56 -13.73
N GLU A 42 -22.95 -15.72 -13.49
CA GLU A 42 -22.81 -16.78 -14.50
C GLU A 42 -24.11 -17.58 -14.53
N LEU A 43 -24.79 -17.60 -15.69
CA LEU A 43 -25.99 -18.42 -15.91
C LEU A 43 -25.59 -19.77 -16.51
N ARG A 44 -25.88 -20.87 -15.80
CA ARG A 44 -25.83 -22.23 -16.38
C ARG A 44 -27.24 -22.81 -16.44
N ALA A 45 -27.65 -23.19 -17.65
CA ALA A 45 -28.97 -23.77 -17.90
C ALA A 45 -28.90 -24.88 -18.97
N PRO A 46 -29.51 -26.06 -18.75
CA PRO A 46 -29.75 -27.01 -19.84
C PRO A 46 -30.78 -26.42 -20.83
N GLU A 47 -30.70 -26.79 -22.11
CA GLU A 47 -31.53 -26.23 -23.20
C GLU A 47 -33.05 -26.27 -22.90
N ALA A 48 -33.52 -27.30 -22.19
CA ALA A 48 -34.91 -27.43 -21.77
C ALA A 48 -35.35 -26.40 -20.71
N GLY A 49 -34.45 -25.96 -19.83
CA GLY A 49 -34.72 -24.96 -18.79
C GLY A 49 -34.85 -23.54 -19.35
N LEU A 50 -34.02 -23.20 -20.34
CA LEU A 50 -34.08 -21.91 -21.05
C LEU A 50 -35.40 -21.74 -21.82
N ARG A 51 -35.95 -22.81 -22.42
CA ARG A 51 -37.23 -22.76 -23.15
C ARG A 51 -38.43 -22.59 -22.22
N ASN A 52 -38.41 -23.16 -21.02
CA ASN A 52 -39.47 -22.99 -20.04
C ASN A 52 -39.51 -21.58 -19.44
N ALA A 53 -38.36 -20.92 -19.28
CA ALA A 53 -38.27 -19.54 -18.77
C ALA A 53 -38.79 -18.47 -19.75
N LEU A 54 -39.02 -18.82 -21.02
CA LEU A 54 -39.48 -17.91 -22.09
C LEU A 54 -41.00 -17.97 -22.34
N HIS A 55 -41.76 -18.73 -21.53
CA HIS A 55 -43.20 -18.91 -21.74
C HIS A 55 -44.00 -17.62 -21.42
N PRO A 56 -45.05 -17.26 -22.19
CA PRO A 56 -45.69 -15.93 -22.12
C PRO A 56 -46.54 -15.62 -20.88
N ALA A 57 -46.56 -16.51 -19.87
CA ALA A 57 -47.34 -16.34 -18.66
C ALA A 57 -46.40 -16.08 -17.46
N LEU A 58 -46.33 -14.80 -17.08
CA LEU A 58 -45.66 -14.16 -15.92
C LEU A 58 -45.36 -15.05 -14.70
N LEU A 59 -44.23 -14.81 -14.02
CA LEU A 59 -44.16 -14.87 -12.54
C LEU A 59 -43.20 -13.81 -11.93
N PRO A 60 -43.51 -13.25 -10.74
CA PRO A 60 -42.64 -12.37 -9.96
C PRO A 60 -41.41 -13.10 -9.40
N ALA A 61 -40.41 -12.34 -8.92
CA ALA A 61 -39.09 -12.79 -8.48
C ALA A 61 -39.02 -13.97 -7.47
N ALA A 62 -40.14 -14.41 -6.90
CA ALA A 62 -40.20 -15.46 -5.88
C ALA A 62 -40.10 -16.91 -6.44
N ASP A 63 -40.30 -17.15 -7.74
CA ASP A 63 -40.41 -18.51 -8.30
C ASP A 63 -39.21 -18.99 -9.15
N TYR A 64 -38.09 -18.27 -9.16
CA TYR A 64 -36.90 -18.68 -9.94
C TYR A 64 -36.30 -20.02 -9.48
N ALA A 65 -36.55 -20.46 -8.24
CA ALA A 65 -36.04 -21.72 -7.69
C ALA A 65 -36.63 -22.99 -8.36
N ALA A 66 -37.78 -22.89 -9.05
CA ALA A 66 -38.43 -24.03 -9.70
C ALA A 66 -37.95 -24.26 -11.16
N SER A 67 -37.18 -23.33 -11.73
CA SER A 67 -36.85 -23.29 -13.16
C SER A 67 -35.62 -24.12 -13.57
N GLY A 68 -34.88 -24.68 -12.61
CA GLY A 68 -33.63 -25.42 -12.87
C GLY A 68 -32.47 -24.53 -13.35
N LEU A 69 -32.60 -23.21 -13.24
CA LEU A 69 -31.54 -22.24 -13.52
C LEU A 69 -30.61 -22.13 -12.31
N GLU A 70 -29.34 -22.54 -12.45
CA GLU A 70 -28.32 -22.27 -11.44
C GLU A 70 -27.66 -20.91 -11.74
N PHE A 71 -27.84 -19.98 -10.80
CA PHE A 71 -27.18 -18.69 -10.78
C PHE A 71 -25.99 -18.75 -9.83
N ARG A 72 -24.77 -18.58 -10.35
CA ARG A 72 -23.58 -18.44 -9.52
C ARG A 72 -23.08 -17.00 -9.56
N ALA A 73 -22.95 -16.41 -8.38
CA ALA A 73 -22.15 -15.21 -8.20
C ALA A 73 -20.72 -15.51 -8.66
N LEU A 74 -20.10 -14.60 -9.43
CA LEU A 74 -18.70 -14.75 -9.82
C LEU A 74 -17.83 -14.86 -8.56
N PRO A 75 -16.76 -15.68 -8.57
CA PRO A 75 -15.82 -15.74 -7.46
C PRO A 75 -15.25 -14.34 -7.16
N GLY A 76 -15.68 -13.74 -6.05
CA GLY A 76 -15.23 -12.42 -5.60
C GLY A 76 -16.27 -11.29 -5.61
N SER A 77 -17.50 -11.49 -6.12
CA SER A 77 -18.56 -10.49 -5.92
C SER A 77 -19.18 -10.65 -4.53
N ARG A 78 -19.00 -9.65 -3.67
CA ARG A 78 -19.65 -9.60 -2.35
C ARG A 78 -21.12 -9.28 -2.48
N SER A 79 -21.94 -9.89 -1.63
CA SER A 79 -23.31 -9.44 -1.44
C SER A 79 -23.30 -8.02 -0.85
N GLU A 80 -24.28 -7.18 -1.17
CA GLU A 80 -24.36 -5.81 -0.63
C GLU A 80 -24.54 -5.79 0.89
N THR A 81 -25.05 -6.89 1.47
CA THR A 81 -25.17 -7.10 2.91
C THR A 81 -23.83 -7.36 3.62
N ASP A 82 -22.80 -7.83 2.90
CA ASP A 82 -21.47 -8.08 3.45
C ASP A 82 -20.51 -6.87 3.28
N MET A 83 -20.97 -5.80 2.65
CA MET A 83 -20.17 -4.60 2.39
C MET A 83 -20.17 -3.64 3.58
N THR A 84 -19.02 -3.05 3.87
CA THR A 84 -18.92 -1.99 4.89
C THR A 84 -19.65 -0.72 4.43
N SER A 85 -19.93 0.21 5.36
CA SER A 85 -20.50 1.53 5.03
C SER A 85 -19.61 2.29 4.03
N THR A 86 -18.29 2.15 4.15
CA THR A 86 -17.31 2.76 3.26
C THR A 86 -17.32 2.12 1.88
N ASP A 87 -17.35 0.79 1.75
CA ASP A 87 -17.45 0.14 0.45
C ASP A 87 -18.74 0.55 -0.29
N ARG A 88 -19.87 0.62 0.46
CA ARG A 88 -21.16 1.07 -0.10
C ARG A 88 -21.11 2.54 -0.53
N ARG A 89 -20.41 3.41 0.24
CA ARG A 89 -20.18 4.81 -0.14
C ARG A 89 -19.38 4.90 -1.43
N GLU A 90 -18.23 4.24 -1.50
CA GLU A 90 -17.35 4.29 -2.68
C GLU A 90 -18.07 3.82 -3.94
N ARG A 91 -18.84 2.74 -3.85
CA ARG A 91 -19.66 2.25 -4.97
C ARG A 91 -20.71 3.30 -5.39
N ALA A 92 -21.49 3.81 -4.44
CA ALA A 92 -22.54 4.78 -4.72
C ALA A 92 -21.97 6.09 -5.32
N VAL A 93 -20.82 6.54 -4.83
CA VAL A 93 -20.09 7.69 -5.36
C VAL A 93 -19.61 7.43 -6.79
N ARG A 94 -19.00 6.26 -7.06
CA ARG A 94 -18.54 5.91 -8.42
C ARG A 94 -19.69 5.88 -9.43
N GLU A 95 -20.81 5.29 -9.04
CA GLU A 95 -22.03 5.24 -9.87
C GLU A 95 -22.59 6.66 -10.11
N LEU A 96 -22.61 7.53 -9.09
CA LEU A 96 -22.96 8.94 -9.24
C LEU A 96 -22.06 9.64 -10.26
N ILE A 97 -20.73 9.55 -10.11
CA ILE A 97 -19.78 10.21 -11.02
C ILE A 97 -19.98 9.74 -12.47
N GLY A 98 -20.23 8.44 -12.68
CA GLY A 98 -20.55 7.90 -14.00
C GLY A 98 -21.79 8.56 -14.64
N ARG A 99 -22.87 8.75 -13.87
CA ARG A 99 -24.10 9.41 -14.35
C ARG A 99 -23.90 10.90 -14.59
N VAL A 100 -23.20 11.60 -13.69
CA VAL A 100 -22.85 13.02 -13.86
C VAL A 100 -22.04 13.25 -15.13
N ARG A 101 -21.04 12.38 -15.38
CA ARG A 101 -20.24 12.42 -16.61
C ARG A 101 -21.11 12.27 -17.86
N ALA A 102 -22.06 11.34 -17.85
CA ALA A 102 -22.98 11.13 -18.96
C ALA A 102 -23.89 12.34 -19.20
N ILE A 103 -24.40 12.97 -18.12
CA ILE A 103 -25.23 14.18 -18.21
C ILE A 103 -24.44 15.32 -18.84
N GLU A 104 -23.24 15.63 -18.33
CA GLU A 104 -22.44 16.74 -18.86
C GLU A 104 -21.98 16.45 -20.31
N ALA A 105 -21.60 15.21 -20.62
CA ALA A 105 -21.23 14.85 -21.99
C ALA A 105 -22.38 15.01 -22.99
N GLY A 106 -23.62 14.74 -22.57
CA GLY A 106 -24.81 14.84 -23.42
C GLY A 106 -25.40 16.24 -23.53
N GLN A 107 -25.30 17.05 -22.47
CA GLN A 107 -26.01 18.34 -22.36
C GLN A 107 -25.08 19.55 -22.23
N GLY A 108 -23.77 19.34 -22.10
CA GLY A 108 -22.79 20.38 -21.77
C GLY A 108 -23.01 20.99 -20.39
N VAL A 109 -22.28 22.08 -20.11
CA VAL A 109 -22.44 22.86 -18.88
C VAL A 109 -23.58 23.86 -19.07
N THR A 110 -24.80 23.42 -18.79
CA THR A 110 -26.03 24.24 -18.89
C THR A 110 -26.83 24.16 -17.59
N ARG A 111 -27.72 25.14 -17.34
CA ARG A 111 -28.60 25.09 -16.16
C ARG A 111 -29.48 23.83 -16.14
N ALA A 112 -29.93 23.34 -17.30
CA ALA A 112 -30.69 22.09 -17.40
C ALA A 112 -29.85 20.86 -17.00
N ALA A 113 -28.59 20.80 -17.45
CA ALA A 113 -27.66 19.75 -17.05
C ALA A 113 -27.41 19.77 -15.53
N LEU A 114 -27.23 20.96 -14.96
CA LEU A 114 -27.03 21.11 -13.52
C LEU A 114 -28.27 20.74 -12.70
N GLU A 115 -29.48 20.99 -13.19
CA GLU A 115 -30.70 20.50 -12.55
C GLU A 115 -30.76 18.96 -12.52
N ALA A 116 -30.33 18.29 -13.59
CA ALA A 116 -30.23 16.83 -13.61
C ALA A 116 -29.12 16.30 -12.68
N ILE A 117 -27.92 16.91 -12.69
CA ILE A 117 -26.82 16.57 -11.77
C ILE A 117 -27.23 16.78 -10.31
N LYS A 118 -27.99 17.84 -10.03
CA LYS A 118 -28.53 18.14 -8.71
C LYS A 118 -29.45 17.03 -8.21
N ALA A 119 -30.34 16.51 -9.05
CA ALA A 119 -31.20 15.39 -8.69
C ALA A 119 -30.40 14.12 -8.35
N GLU A 120 -29.36 13.83 -9.12
CA GLU A 120 -28.45 12.71 -8.86
C GLU A 120 -27.71 12.86 -7.52
N LEU A 121 -27.21 14.06 -7.23
CA LEU A 121 -26.51 14.35 -5.97
C LEU A 121 -27.44 14.26 -4.75
N VAL A 122 -28.69 14.71 -4.87
CA VAL A 122 -29.73 14.52 -3.82
C VAL A 122 -29.99 13.03 -3.58
N GLY A 123 -30.03 12.23 -4.63
CA GLY A 123 -30.15 10.77 -4.51
C GLY A 123 -29.04 10.15 -3.65
N LEU A 124 -27.80 10.62 -3.79
CA LEU A 124 -26.70 10.18 -2.93
C LEU A 124 -26.81 10.77 -1.51
N ALA A 125 -27.08 12.08 -1.38
CA ALA A 125 -27.07 12.77 -0.09
C ALA A 125 -28.19 12.31 0.87
N THR A 126 -29.30 11.81 0.35
CA THR A 126 -30.40 11.27 1.17
C THR A 126 -30.03 9.96 1.88
N ARG A 127 -29.02 9.23 1.38
CA ARG A 127 -28.44 8.01 1.96
C ARG A 127 -27.45 8.33 3.07
N SER A 128 -27.95 8.96 4.14
CA SER A 128 -27.12 9.43 5.26
C SER A 128 -26.35 8.31 5.98
N GLU A 129 -26.79 7.05 5.87
CA GLU A 129 -26.08 5.88 6.39
C GLU A 129 -24.72 5.65 5.73
N LEU A 130 -24.50 6.19 4.52
CA LEU A 130 -23.21 6.14 3.84
C LEU A 130 -22.23 7.16 4.41
N PHE A 131 -22.71 8.18 5.12
CA PHE A 131 -21.92 9.32 5.58
C PHE A 131 -21.99 9.49 7.10
N PRO A 132 -21.52 8.51 7.89
CA PRO A 132 -21.59 8.60 9.33
C PRO A 132 -20.73 9.78 9.84
N PRO A 133 -21.21 10.58 10.82
CA PRO A 133 -20.49 11.78 11.27
C PRO A 133 -19.05 11.55 11.74
N GLY A 134 -18.74 10.37 12.28
CA GLY A 134 -17.38 10.02 12.71
C GLY A 134 -16.33 10.08 11.59
N HIS A 135 -16.75 9.88 10.34
CA HIS A 135 -15.86 9.93 9.17
C HIS A 135 -15.51 11.35 8.73
N PHE A 136 -16.32 12.35 9.13
CA PHE A 136 -16.30 13.72 8.62
C PHE A 136 -16.25 14.76 9.75
N GLN A 137 -15.44 14.51 10.79
CA GLN A 137 -15.35 15.42 11.94
C GLN A 137 -14.70 16.76 11.59
N ASN A 138 -15.21 17.85 12.18
CA ASN A 138 -14.56 19.15 12.03
C ASN A 138 -13.18 19.15 12.68
N THR A 139 -12.21 19.80 12.02
CA THR A 139 -10.88 20.00 12.57
C THR A 139 -10.98 21.02 13.71
N PRO A 140 -10.49 20.69 14.93
CA PRO A 140 -10.56 21.62 16.05
C PRO A 140 -10.00 23.01 15.71
N GLY A 141 -10.72 24.06 16.12
CA GLY A 141 -10.34 25.45 15.88
C GLY A 141 -10.60 25.96 14.45
N ARG A 142 -11.19 25.14 13.56
CA ARG A 142 -11.63 25.57 12.22
C ARG A 142 -13.16 25.59 12.12
N PRO A 143 -13.74 26.55 11.38
CA PRO A 143 -15.19 26.61 11.19
C PRO A 143 -15.72 25.48 10.30
N GLY A 144 -14.87 24.82 9.51
CA GLY A 144 -15.28 23.68 8.69
C GLY A 144 -14.09 22.91 8.14
N THR A 145 -14.39 21.71 7.64
CA THR A 145 -13.41 20.78 7.08
C THR A 145 -13.94 20.18 5.77
N LEU A 146 -13.07 20.11 4.75
CA LEU A 146 -13.37 19.50 3.47
C LEU A 146 -12.74 18.11 3.38
N TYR A 147 -13.51 17.14 2.91
CA TYR A 147 -13.12 15.76 2.72
C TYR A 147 -13.26 15.37 1.26
N HIS A 148 -12.19 14.87 0.65
CA HIS A 148 -12.25 14.33 -0.71
C HIS A 148 -12.99 12.99 -0.72
N LEU A 149 -13.90 12.81 -1.68
CA LEU A 149 -14.66 11.57 -1.85
C LEU A 149 -14.42 10.93 -3.22
N ALA A 150 -14.27 11.72 -4.29
CA ALA A 150 -13.95 11.23 -5.62
C ALA A 150 -13.45 12.35 -6.53
N GLU A 151 -12.67 11.98 -7.53
CA GLU A 151 -12.31 12.80 -8.70
C GLU A 151 -11.83 11.88 -9.84
N ASP A 152 -12.04 12.31 -11.08
CA ASP A 152 -11.41 11.68 -12.25
C ASP A 152 -9.91 12.01 -12.31
N SER A 153 -9.15 11.25 -13.11
CA SER A 153 -7.69 11.38 -13.20
C SER A 153 -7.22 12.73 -13.77
N ASP A 154 -8.09 13.42 -14.51
CA ASP A 154 -7.85 14.76 -15.06
C ASP A 154 -8.35 15.88 -14.14
N GLY A 155 -8.71 15.53 -12.89
CA GLY A 155 -9.23 16.46 -11.89
C GLY A 155 -10.68 16.86 -12.10
N ARG A 156 -11.42 16.25 -13.04
CA ARG A 156 -12.84 16.54 -13.25
C ARG A 156 -13.76 15.80 -12.28
N PHE A 157 -14.99 16.30 -12.15
CA PHE A 157 -16.07 15.71 -11.34
C PHE A 157 -15.63 15.43 -9.89
N ALA A 158 -15.11 16.46 -9.23
CA ALA A 158 -14.58 16.35 -7.88
C ALA A 158 -15.70 16.46 -6.84
N LEU A 159 -15.90 15.40 -6.07
CA LEU A 159 -16.89 15.32 -4.99
C LEU A 159 -16.20 15.48 -3.63
N TYR A 160 -16.75 16.35 -2.80
CA TYR A 160 -16.28 16.60 -1.45
C TYR A 160 -17.41 16.51 -0.43
N GLY A 161 -17.10 16.02 0.78
CA GLY A 161 -17.90 16.25 1.98
C GLY A 161 -17.43 17.52 2.68
N SER A 162 -18.32 18.50 2.83
CA SER A 162 -18.09 19.76 3.53
C SER A 162 -18.73 19.70 4.91
N ALA A 163 -17.90 19.40 5.91
CA ALA A 163 -18.30 19.47 7.30
C ALA A 163 -18.31 20.93 7.79
N GLY A 164 -19.25 21.27 8.66
CA GLY A 164 -19.30 22.59 9.28
C GLY A 164 -19.80 22.56 10.71
N VAL A 165 -19.28 23.48 11.53
CA VAL A 165 -19.83 23.78 12.85
C VAL A 165 -20.91 24.87 12.74
N PRO A 166 -21.82 25.00 13.72
CA PRO A 166 -22.79 26.09 13.75
C PRO A 166 -22.13 27.47 13.59
N GLY A 167 -22.70 28.31 12.72
CA GLY A 167 -22.18 29.64 12.42
C GLY A 167 -20.97 29.66 11.46
N LYS A 168 -20.54 28.52 10.91
CA LYS A 168 -19.58 28.49 9.79
C LYS A 168 -20.14 29.36 8.66
N ALA A 169 -19.43 30.41 8.29
CA ALA A 169 -19.79 31.26 7.17
C ALA A 169 -18.66 31.36 6.15
N GLN A 170 -19.01 31.49 4.87
CA GLN A 170 -18.09 31.88 3.80
C GLN A 170 -18.64 33.12 3.09
N PRO A 171 -17.80 34.14 2.87
CA PRO A 171 -18.18 35.34 2.13
C PRO A 171 -18.51 35.02 0.66
N PRO A 172 -19.08 35.97 -0.10
CA PRO A 172 -19.45 35.74 -1.49
C PRO A 172 -18.24 35.29 -2.32
N HIS A 173 -18.33 34.10 -2.93
CA HIS A 173 -17.26 33.53 -3.74
C HIS A 173 -17.79 32.82 -4.98
N ASP A 174 -16.95 32.71 -6.01
CA ASP A 174 -17.21 31.92 -7.21
C ASP A 174 -16.47 30.57 -7.19
N HIS A 175 -16.68 29.81 -8.25
CA HIS A 175 -16.10 28.48 -8.42
C HIS A 175 -15.25 28.36 -9.68
N THR A 176 -15.41 29.26 -10.66
CA THR A 176 -14.77 29.22 -12.00
C THR A 176 -15.01 27.92 -12.79
N THR A 177 -15.84 27.04 -12.23
CA THR A 177 -16.41 25.81 -12.77
C THR A 177 -17.83 25.69 -12.22
N TRP A 178 -18.64 24.77 -12.75
CA TRP A 178 -19.97 24.53 -12.21
C TRP A 178 -19.90 23.78 -10.86
N ALA A 179 -20.90 23.99 -10.00
CA ALA A 179 -21.02 23.32 -8.71
C ALA A 179 -22.47 22.92 -8.40
N THR A 180 -22.65 21.82 -7.67
CA THR A 180 -23.92 21.43 -7.06
C THR A 180 -23.71 21.04 -5.61
N ILE A 181 -24.59 21.49 -4.71
CA ILE A 181 -24.45 21.31 -3.27
C ILE A 181 -25.73 20.68 -2.72
N ALA A 182 -25.60 19.53 -2.04
CA ALA A 182 -26.73 18.80 -1.47
C ALA A 182 -26.52 18.53 0.03
N GLY A 183 -27.57 18.61 0.84
CA GLY A 183 -27.48 18.38 2.28
C GLY A 183 -27.55 16.89 2.63
N VAL A 184 -26.64 16.41 3.49
CA VAL A 184 -26.73 15.10 4.12
C VAL A 184 -27.43 15.22 5.48
N TYR A 185 -26.96 16.15 6.31
CA TYR A 185 -27.56 16.56 7.58
C TYR A 185 -27.16 17.99 7.94
N GLY A 186 -27.92 18.63 8.83
CA GLY A 186 -27.77 20.06 9.14
C GLY A 186 -28.35 20.96 8.03
N GLU A 187 -28.17 22.27 8.20
CA GLU A 187 -28.71 23.28 7.30
C GLU A 187 -27.61 24.27 6.89
N GLU A 188 -27.56 24.59 5.59
CA GLU A 188 -26.63 25.57 5.01
C GLU A 188 -27.42 26.60 4.20
N HIS A 189 -27.51 27.81 4.71
CA HIS A 189 -28.13 28.93 4.04
C HIS A 189 -27.18 29.52 2.98
N ASN A 190 -27.66 29.58 1.75
CA ASN A 190 -26.92 30.09 0.60
C ASN A 190 -27.62 31.35 0.05
N VAL A 191 -26.86 32.42 -0.17
CA VAL A 191 -27.36 33.63 -0.85
C VAL A 191 -26.62 33.77 -2.16
N PHE A 192 -27.35 33.91 -3.27
CA PHE A 192 -26.78 33.94 -4.62
C PHE A 192 -26.67 35.36 -5.15
N TYR A 193 -25.62 35.59 -5.95
CA TYR A 193 -25.29 36.88 -6.52
C TYR A 193 -24.80 36.74 -7.96
N GLU A 194 -25.01 37.79 -8.74
CA GLU A 194 -24.28 38.03 -9.99
C GLU A 194 -23.29 39.19 -9.79
N CYS A 195 -22.15 39.14 -10.50
CA CYS A 195 -21.20 40.26 -10.54
C CYS A 195 -21.48 41.14 -11.75
N VAL A 196 -21.89 42.40 -11.51
CA VAL A 196 -22.43 43.28 -12.57
C VAL A 196 -21.38 44.14 -13.27
N ASP A 197 -20.17 44.23 -12.73
CA ASP A 197 -19.11 45.09 -13.26
C ASP A 197 -17.68 44.66 -12.87
N ARG A 198 -17.45 43.34 -12.82
CA ARG A 198 -16.13 42.76 -12.57
C ARG A 198 -15.07 43.41 -13.47
N ASP A 199 -13.98 43.85 -12.85
CA ASP A 199 -12.82 44.43 -13.51
C ASP A 199 -13.08 45.70 -14.33
N LYS A 200 -14.22 46.39 -14.14
CA LYS A 200 -14.33 47.80 -14.59
C LYS A 200 -13.27 48.68 -13.91
N VAL A 201 -12.98 48.38 -12.65
CA VAL A 201 -11.74 48.75 -11.97
C VAL A 201 -10.97 47.44 -11.74
N PRO A 202 -9.72 47.30 -12.22
CA PRO A 202 -8.99 46.04 -12.11
C PRO A 202 -8.92 45.52 -10.66
N GLY A 203 -9.37 44.28 -10.45
CA GLY A 203 -9.40 43.64 -9.14
C GLY A 203 -10.64 43.94 -8.29
N GLU A 204 -11.64 44.64 -8.83
CA GLU A 204 -12.87 45.00 -8.14
C GLU A 204 -14.13 44.53 -8.87
N GLY A 205 -15.26 44.50 -8.16
CA GLY A 205 -16.57 44.23 -8.72
C GLY A 205 -17.67 44.46 -7.71
N ARG A 206 -18.89 44.70 -8.20
CA ARG A 206 -20.13 44.82 -7.41
C ARG A 206 -20.99 43.59 -7.59
N LEU A 207 -21.57 43.16 -6.49
CA LEU A 207 -22.49 42.03 -6.44
C LEU A 207 -23.93 42.53 -6.34
N ARG A 208 -24.82 41.87 -7.08
CA ARG A 208 -26.27 42.04 -6.96
C ARG A 208 -26.87 40.70 -6.52
N LYS A 209 -27.55 40.68 -5.37
CA LYS A 209 -28.28 39.49 -4.90
C LYS A 209 -29.33 39.11 -5.93
N THR A 210 -29.36 37.83 -6.29
CA THR A 210 -30.31 37.27 -7.26
C THR A 210 -31.35 36.38 -6.58
N ASP A 211 -30.96 35.59 -5.58
CA ASP A 211 -31.84 34.66 -4.88
C ASP A 211 -31.25 34.22 -3.52
N GLU A 212 -31.98 33.42 -2.74
CA GLU A 212 -31.48 32.74 -1.54
C GLU A 212 -32.14 31.36 -1.34
N PHE A 213 -31.41 30.41 -0.77
CA PHE A 213 -31.89 29.04 -0.59
C PHE A 213 -31.19 28.34 0.57
N THR A 214 -31.94 27.59 1.39
CA THR A 214 -31.36 26.77 2.47
C THR A 214 -31.26 25.31 2.02
N VAL A 215 -30.02 24.83 1.91
CA VAL A 215 -29.69 23.44 1.60
C VAL A 215 -29.76 22.59 2.87
N ARG A 216 -30.56 21.54 2.83
CA ARG A 216 -30.82 20.55 3.88
C ARG A 216 -31.03 19.18 3.27
N LYS A 217 -31.20 18.15 4.11
CA LYS A 217 -31.43 16.79 3.62
C LYS A 217 -32.61 16.73 2.64
N GLY A 218 -32.38 16.16 1.46
CA GLY A 218 -33.40 15.97 0.42
C GLY A 218 -33.56 17.13 -0.58
N ASN A 219 -32.76 18.18 -0.46
CA ASN A 219 -32.69 19.23 -1.49
C ASN A 219 -31.24 19.60 -1.82
N ALA A 220 -31.07 20.46 -2.81
CA ALA A 220 -29.78 20.93 -3.28
C ALA A 220 -29.91 22.26 -4.04
N CYS A 221 -28.80 22.94 -4.25
CA CYS A 221 -28.66 24.09 -5.15
C CYS A 221 -27.58 23.82 -6.22
N ALA A 222 -27.56 24.66 -7.26
CA ALA A 222 -26.62 24.56 -8.37
C ALA A 222 -26.10 25.94 -8.79
N LEU A 223 -24.83 26.01 -9.17
CA LEU A 223 -24.11 27.23 -9.54
C LEU A 223 -23.42 27.06 -10.88
N MET A 224 -23.60 28.04 -11.77
CA MET A 224 -22.79 28.19 -12.98
C MET A 224 -21.39 28.74 -12.65
N PRO A 225 -20.40 28.63 -13.55
CA PRO A 225 -19.01 29.05 -13.27
C PRO A 225 -18.82 30.49 -12.76
N ALA A 226 -19.69 31.42 -13.17
CA ALA A 226 -19.64 32.84 -12.81
C ALA A 226 -20.65 33.23 -11.71
N ASP A 227 -21.46 32.28 -11.22
CA ASP A 227 -22.40 32.55 -10.13
C ASP A 227 -21.61 32.69 -8.81
N PHE A 228 -21.95 33.72 -8.03
CA PHE A 228 -21.38 33.95 -6.71
C PHE A 228 -22.37 33.52 -5.63
N HIS A 229 -21.86 33.01 -4.51
CA HIS A 229 -22.73 32.76 -3.35
C HIS A 229 -22.03 32.90 -2.00
N THR A 230 -22.82 33.11 -0.94
CA THR A 230 -22.38 32.90 0.44
C THR A 230 -22.83 31.55 0.92
N ILE A 231 -22.15 31.04 1.95
CA ILE A 231 -22.54 29.84 2.69
C ILE A 231 -22.62 30.22 4.16
N GLU A 232 -23.66 29.82 4.87
CA GLU A 232 -23.75 29.90 6.33
C GLU A 232 -24.41 28.63 6.91
N VAL A 233 -23.75 27.96 7.85
CA VAL A 233 -24.35 26.85 8.59
C VAL A 233 -25.25 27.42 9.68
N THR A 234 -26.56 27.35 9.45
CA THR A 234 -27.59 27.92 10.33
C THR A 234 -28.15 26.90 11.33
N SER A 235 -27.84 25.61 11.16
CA SER A 235 -28.27 24.58 12.11
C SER A 235 -27.56 24.70 13.47
N ALA A 236 -28.28 24.36 14.54
CA ALA A 236 -27.73 24.37 15.91
C ALA A 236 -26.68 23.27 16.16
N THR A 237 -26.61 22.27 15.29
CA THR A 237 -25.64 21.18 15.32
C THR A 237 -24.73 21.24 14.10
N GLU A 238 -23.66 20.44 14.12
CA GLU A 238 -22.80 20.24 12.96
C GLU A 238 -23.58 19.80 11.72
N SER A 239 -23.05 20.17 10.55
CA SER A 239 -23.61 19.86 9.25
C SER A 239 -22.64 19.10 8.37
N LEU A 240 -23.18 18.39 7.39
CA LEU A 240 -22.43 17.81 6.28
C LEU A 240 -23.21 18.01 4.98
N HIS A 241 -22.54 18.62 4.03
CA HIS A 241 -23.05 18.87 2.69
C HIS A 241 -22.13 18.21 1.67
N LEU A 242 -22.68 17.62 0.62
CA LEU A 242 -21.93 17.11 -0.52
C LEU A 242 -21.77 18.24 -1.53
N HIS A 243 -20.52 18.56 -1.86
CA HIS A 243 -20.16 19.59 -2.83
C HIS A 243 -19.52 18.89 -4.03
N LEU A 244 -20.21 18.92 -5.17
CA LEU A 244 -19.72 18.36 -6.42
C LEU A 244 -19.35 19.48 -7.37
N TYR A 245 -18.12 19.45 -7.88
CA TYR A 245 -17.58 20.45 -8.80
C TYR A 245 -17.23 19.81 -10.14
N GLY A 246 -17.35 20.59 -11.22
CA GLY A 246 -16.86 20.15 -12.53
C GLY A 246 -15.35 19.95 -12.58
N LYS A 247 -14.60 20.56 -11.65
CA LYS A 247 -13.14 20.45 -11.52
C LYS A 247 -12.69 20.55 -10.05
N THR A 248 -11.60 19.88 -9.72
CA THR A 248 -11.00 19.82 -8.38
C THR A 248 -10.58 21.20 -7.87
N LEU A 249 -10.79 21.46 -6.57
CA LEU A 249 -10.55 22.76 -5.94
C LEU A 249 -9.07 23.16 -5.97
N GLU A 250 -8.17 22.19 -5.98
CA GLU A 250 -6.73 22.39 -6.09
C GLU A 250 -6.32 23.02 -7.44
N ASP A 251 -7.10 22.82 -8.50
CA ASP A 251 -6.80 23.26 -9.88
C ASP A 251 -7.65 24.46 -10.35
N LEU A 252 -8.16 25.24 -9.39
CA LEU A 252 -9.00 26.42 -9.62
C LEU A 252 -8.37 27.69 -9.02
N PRO A 253 -7.18 28.11 -9.49
CA PRO A 253 -6.41 29.21 -8.89
C PRO A 253 -7.04 30.60 -9.10
N GLU A 254 -7.95 30.73 -10.07
CA GLU A 254 -8.59 32.00 -10.45
C GLU A 254 -9.91 32.27 -9.72
N ARG A 255 -10.31 31.37 -8.81
CA ARG A 255 -11.48 31.60 -7.97
C ARG A 255 -11.26 32.79 -7.05
N VAL A 256 -12.31 33.56 -6.83
CA VAL A 256 -12.25 34.79 -6.04
C VAL A 256 -13.36 34.87 -5.01
N THR A 257 -13.10 35.64 -3.96
CA THR A 257 -14.06 36.02 -2.94
C THR A 257 -14.12 37.54 -2.80
N PHE A 258 -15.32 38.06 -2.55
CA PHE A 258 -15.56 39.45 -2.19
C PHE A 258 -15.65 39.62 -0.68
N PRO A 259 -15.26 40.78 -0.13
CA PRO A 259 -15.31 41.03 1.31
C PRO A 259 -16.74 41.28 1.83
N SER A 260 -17.71 41.56 0.95
CA SER A 260 -19.08 41.90 1.34
C SER A 260 -20.11 41.48 0.29
N ALA A 261 -21.38 41.43 0.70
CA ALA A 261 -22.53 41.19 -0.19
C ALA A 261 -22.73 42.28 -1.27
N ALA A 262 -22.12 43.45 -1.11
CA ALA A 262 -22.12 44.50 -2.13
C ALA A 262 -20.97 44.36 -3.15
N GLY A 263 -20.04 43.44 -2.92
CA GLY A 263 -18.78 43.32 -3.66
C GLY A 263 -17.61 44.05 -2.99
N GLY A 264 -16.69 44.57 -3.79
CA GLY A 264 -15.48 45.26 -3.37
C GLY A 264 -14.24 44.76 -4.12
N ARG A 265 -13.05 44.99 -3.55
CA ARG A 265 -11.81 44.41 -4.06
C ARG A 265 -11.77 42.92 -3.74
N TYR A 266 -11.73 42.07 -4.76
CA TYR A 266 -11.75 40.64 -4.56
C TYR A 266 -10.34 40.08 -4.29
N ALA A 267 -10.29 38.92 -3.64
CA ALA A 267 -9.06 38.17 -3.37
C ALA A 267 -9.21 36.71 -3.83
N ARG A 268 -8.10 35.99 -4.00
CA ARG A 268 -8.13 34.57 -4.40
C ARG A 268 -8.78 33.69 -3.32
N PHE A 269 -9.59 32.71 -3.75
CA PHE A 269 -10.38 31.86 -2.86
C PHE A 269 -10.53 30.42 -3.40
N MET A 270 -10.08 29.37 -2.75
CA MET A 270 -9.20 29.26 -1.61
C MET A 270 -7.77 29.19 -2.15
N ALA A 271 -6.90 30.12 -1.77
CA ALA A 271 -5.53 30.13 -2.32
C ALA A 271 -4.73 28.83 -2.03
N LYS A 272 -5.05 28.13 -0.93
CA LYS A 272 -4.46 26.85 -0.53
C LYS A 272 -5.50 25.99 0.22
N PRO A 273 -6.39 25.26 -0.48
CA PRO A 273 -7.41 24.46 0.18
C PRO A 273 -6.78 23.34 1.00
N VAL A 274 -7.27 23.11 2.22
CA VAL A 274 -6.89 21.96 3.05
C VAL A 274 -8.00 20.92 2.97
N ILE A 275 -7.76 19.90 2.15
CA ILE A 275 -8.70 18.81 1.89
C ILE A 275 -8.13 17.53 2.50
N LEU A 276 -8.94 16.90 3.36
CA LEU A 276 -8.62 15.67 4.07
C LEU A 276 -9.22 14.46 3.36
N SER A 277 -8.81 13.26 3.78
CA SER A 277 -9.46 11.99 3.44
C SER A 277 -10.36 11.55 4.60
N PRO A 278 -11.47 10.83 4.31
CA PRO A 278 -12.40 10.35 5.34
C PRO A 278 -11.71 9.49 6.40
N ARG A 279 -12.27 9.50 7.60
CA ARG A 279 -11.75 8.74 8.74
C ARG A 279 -12.45 7.39 8.88
N LEU A 280 -11.77 6.41 9.45
CA LEU A 280 -12.34 5.12 9.86
C LEU A 280 -12.05 4.87 11.33
N THR A 281 -13.02 4.35 12.07
CA THR A 281 -12.78 3.91 13.45
C THR A 281 -11.89 2.65 13.48
N PRO A 282 -11.20 2.37 14.60
CA PRO A 282 -10.45 1.12 14.79
C PRO A 282 -11.31 -0.13 14.56
N GLN A 283 -12.57 -0.12 15.02
CA GLN A 283 -13.50 -1.24 14.85
C GLN A 283 -13.91 -1.44 13.39
N GLU A 284 -14.15 -0.37 12.64
CA GLU A 284 -14.43 -0.47 11.20
C GLU A 284 -13.24 -1.01 10.42
N LEU A 285 -12.02 -0.54 10.73
CA LEU A 285 -10.81 -1.10 10.13
C LEU A 285 -10.68 -2.60 10.45
N LYS A 286 -10.92 -3.02 11.70
CA LYS A 286 -10.91 -4.42 12.10
C LYS A 286 -11.93 -5.26 11.31
N ALA A 287 -13.14 -4.74 11.12
CA ALA A 287 -14.16 -5.39 10.29
C ALA A 287 -13.74 -5.47 8.81
N MET A 288 -13.14 -4.42 8.25
CA MET A 288 -12.61 -4.42 6.88
C MET A 288 -11.44 -5.40 6.69
N CYS A 289 -10.61 -5.60 7.71
CA CYS A 289 -9.58 -6.65 7.68
C CYS A 289 -10.24 -8.04 7.66
N ALA A 290 -11.30 -8.23 8.44
CA ALA A 290 -12.03 -9.50 8.61
C ALA A 290 -12.81 -9.95 7.36
N ASP A 291 -13.31 -9.01 6.56
CA ASP A 291 -14.33 -9.26 5.52
C ASP A 291 -13.85 -10.04 4.27
N GLY A 292 -12.56 -10.34 4.15
CA GLY A 292 -11.98 -11.16 3.07
C GLY A 292 -11.62 -10.41 1.77
N GLY A 293 -11.66 -9.08 1.78
CA GLY A 293 -11.50 -8.26 0.58
C GLY A 293 -10.14 -7.61 0.55
N GLU A 294 -9.75 -7.08 -0.60
CA GLU A 294 -8.45 -6.42 -0.68
C GLU A 294 -8.40 -5.17 0.18
N ILE A 295 -7.42 -5.11 1.08
CA ILE A 295 -7.15 -3.95 1.92
C ILE A 295 -5.63 -3.85 2.12
N ALA A 296 -5.13 -2.63 2.08
CA ALA A 296 -3.79 -2.29 2.53
C ALA A 296 -3.88 -1.35 3.73
N VAL A 297 -3.09 -1.65 4.76
CA VAL A 297 -2.92 -0.79 5.93
C VAL A 297 -1.48 -0.33 5.93
N LEU A 298 -1.25 0.97 5.75
CA LEU A 298 0.09 1.55 5.65
C LEU A 298 0.36 2.46 6.84
N ASP A 299 1.41 2.16 7.59
CA ASP A 299 1.94 3.05 8.61
C ASP A 299 2.91 4.04 7.96
N VAL A 300 2.52 5.31 7.93
CA VAL A 300 3.26 6.36 7.21
C VAL A 300 4.25 7.10 8.10
N ARG A 301 4.40 6.67 9.36
CA ARG A 301 5.49 7.11 10.24
C ARG A 301 6.79 6.45 9.79
N GLU A 302 7.90 6.98 10.28
CA GLU A 302 9.22 6.37 10.05
C GLU A 302 9.28 4.94 10.59
N GLU A 303 10.10 4.08 9.97
CA GLU A 303 10.12 2.64 10.31
C GLU A 303 10.56 2.41 11.77
N GLY A 304 11.45 3.25 12.31
CA GLY A 304 11.85 3.20 13.72
C GLY A 304 10.75 3.63 14.69
N VAL A 305 9.73 4.37 14.24
CA VAL A 305 8.52 4.68 15.02
C VAL A 305 7.53 3.53 14.91
N HIS A 306 7.29 3.04 13.69
CA HIS A 306 6.48 1.86 13.40
C HIS A 306 6.91 0.67 14.26
N SER A 307 8.22 0.41 14.34
CA SER A 307 8.77 -0.71 15.10
C SER A 307 8.57 -0.64 16.62
N ARG A 308 8.05 0.45 17.16
CA ARG A 308 7.72 0.56 18.59
C ARG A 308 6.27 0.24 18.90
N GLY A 309 5.41 0.22 17.89
CA GLY A 309 3.98 -0.02 18.07
C GLY A 309 3.20 0.15 16.77
N HIS A 310 2.67 -0.95 16.24
CA HIS A 310 1.88 -0.97 15.01
C HIS A 310 0.81 -2.08 15.02
N LEU A 311 -0.11 -2.04 14.06
CA LEU A 311 -1.14 -3.07 13.86
C LEU A 311 -0.52 -4.32 13.23
N PHE A 312 -1.07 -5.50 13.48
CA PHE A 312 -0.58 -6.77 12.92
C PHE A 312 -0.42 -6.74 11.38
N LEU A 313 -1.42 -6.21 10.67
CA LEU A 313 -1.46 -6.15 9.21
C LEU A 313 -0.88 -4.84 8.62
N ALA A 314 -0.36 -3.93 9.44
CA ALA A 314 0.23 -2.69 8.94
C ALA A 314 1.60 -2.95 8.33
N ALA A 315 1.80 -2.51 7.08
CA ALA A 315 3.12 -2.44 6.45
C ALA A 315 3.72 -1.04 6.69
N SER A 316 5.01 -0.97 7.00
CA SER A 316 5.73 0.32 7.07
C SER A 316 5.86 0.91 5.67
N ALA A 317 5.39 2.15 5.50
CA ALA A 317 5.53 2.94 4.28
C ALA A 317 5.76 4.41 4.65
N PRO A 318 6.93 4.76 5.23
CA PRO A 318 7.19 6.09 5.74
C PRO A 318 6.91 7.17 4.69
N LEU A 319 6.26 8.27 5.11
CA LEU A 319 5.99 9.40 4.21
C LEU A 319 7.26 9.94 3.55
N SER A 320 8.41 9.80 4.20
CA SER A 320 9.72 10.15 3.63
C SER A 320 9.99 9.44 2.30
N HIS A 321 9.57 8.18 2.12
CA HIS A 321 9.88 7.34 0.95
C HIS A 321 8.65 6.87 0.18
N LEU A 322 7.46 7.40 0.48
CA LEU A 322 6.19 6.84 0.02
C LEU A 322 6.08 6.80 -1.51
N GLU A 323 6.59 7.81 -2.23
CA GLU A 323 6.52 7.86 -3.68
C GLU A 323 7.21 6.66 -4.33
N THR A 324 8.37 6.25 -3.82
CA THR A 324 9.16 5.15 -4.39
C THR A 324 8.68 3.78 -3.92
N MET A 325 7.99 3.69 -2.78
CA MET A 325 7.51 2.43 -2.22
C MET A 325 6.12 2.04 -2.71
N ILE A 326 5.23 3.02 -2.91
CA ILE A 326 3.79 2.73 -3.04
C ILE A 326 3.43 1.88 -4.26
N GLY A 327 4.11 2.08 -5.40
CA GLY A 327 3.82 1.32 -6.62
C GLY A 327 4.02 -0.19 -6.45
N ARG A 328 5.01 -0.57 -5.63
CA ARG A 328 5.27 -1.96 -5.25
C ARG A 328 4.32 -2.45 -4.18
N LEU A 329 4.10 -1.67 -3.11
CA LEU A 329 3.26 -2.10 -1.99
C LEU A 329 1.79 -2.21 -2.37
N VAL A 330 1.26 -1.27 -3.14
CA VAL A 330 -0.14 -1.14 -3.52
C VAL A 330 -0.23 -0.76 -5.01
N PRO A 331 -0.07 -1.70 -5.94
CA PRO A 331 -0.02 -1.40 -7.37
C PRO A 331 -1.37 -0.92 -7.93
N ARG A 332 -2.49 -1.45 -7.40
CA ARG A 332 -3.84 -1.06 -7.83
C ARG A 332 -4.31 0.19 -7.08
N LYS A 333 -4.56 1.26 -7.83
CA LYS A 333 -4.89 2.61 -7.31
C LYS A 333 -6.25 2.71 -6.59
N ASP A 334 -7.19 1.82 -6.94
CA ASP A 334 -8.52 1.73 -6.32
C ASP A 334 -8.58 0.76 -5.13
N THR A 335 -7.43 0.30 -4.63
CA THR A 335 -7.39 -0.55 -3.44
C THR A 335 -7.85 0.23 -2.21
N ARG A 336 -8.61 -0.43 -1.33
CA ARG A 336 -8.96 0.09 0.00
C ARG A 336 -7.67 0.29 0.79
N LEU A 337 -7.33 1.54 1.05
CA LEU A 337 -6.05 1.94 1.60
C LEU A 337 -6.27 2.79 2.84
N VAL A 338 -5.91 2.23 4.00
CA VAL A 338 -6.02 2.90 5.29
C VAL A 338 -4.64 3.33 5.76
N LEU A 339 -4.48 4.62 5.98
CA LEU A 339 -3.23 5.23 6.41
C LEU A 339 -3.24 5.43 7.93
N VAL A 340 -2.12 5.07 8.55
CA VAL A 340 -1.94 5.08 10.01
C VAL A 340 -0.75 5.97 10.36
N ASP A 341 -0.94 6.77 11.40
CA ASP A 341 0.10 7.50 12.12
C ASP A 341 -0.27 7.61 13.61
N ASP A 342 0.20 8.66 14.30
CA ASP A 342 -0.14 8.90 15.72
C ASP A 342 -1.31 9.89 15.91
N ASP A 343 -1.42 10.92 15.07
CA ASP A 343 -2.30 12.08 15.29
C ASP A 343 -3.08 12.54 14.04
N GLU A 344 -3.11 11.70 13.00
CA GLU A 344 -3.70 11.91 11.69
C GLU A 344 -2.96 12.92 10.78
N ALA A 345 -1.97 13.67 11.28
CA ALA A 345 -1.32 14.72 10.51
C ALA A 345 -0.44 14.17 9.36
N LEU A 346 0.36 13.13 9.63
CA LEU A 346 1.19 12.48 8.61
C LEU A 346 0.33 11.66 7.66
N ALA A 347 -0.67 10.96 8.17
CA ALA A 347 -1.61 10.16 7.38
C ALA A 347 -2.38 11.02 6.39
N GLN A 348 -2.87 12.21 6.80
CA GLN A 348 -3.56 13.13 5.90
C GLN A 348 -2.62 13.76 4.83
N ARG A 349 -1.35 14.00 5.17
CA ARG A 349 -0.32 14.43 4.20
C ARG A 349 -0.02 13.32 3.18
N ALA A 350 0.16 12.10 3.64
CA ALA A 350 0.33 10.93 2.79
C ALA A 350 -0.89 10.72 1.88
N ALA A 351 -2.10 10.87 2.40
CA ALA A 351 -3.33 10.75 1.60
C ALA A 351 -3.39 11.77 0.47
N ARG A 352 -2.99 13.02 0.72
CA ARG A 352 -2.90 14.05 -0.32
C ARG A 352 -1.89 13.68 -1.41
N LEU A 353 -0.71 13.22 -1.02
CA LEU A 353 0.32 12.75 -1.96
C LEU A 353 -0.19 11.59 -2.81
N LEU A 354 -0.78 10.58 -2.17
CA LEU A 354 -1.33 9.41 -2.85
C LEU A 354 -2.48 9.76 -3.79
N ARG A 355 -3.37 10.69 -3.41
CA ARG A 355 -4.42 11.20 -4.30
C ARG A 355 -3.84 11.81 -5.57
N ALA A 356 -2.81 12.64 -5.44
CA ALA A 356 -2.09 13.22 -6.57
C ALA A 356 -1.40 12.14 -7.44
N MET A 357 -1.01 11.01 -6.86
CA MET A 357 -0.49 9.83 -7.56
C MET A 357 -1.59 8.89 -8.11
N GLY A 358 -2.86 9.32 -8.09
CA GLY A 358 -3.98 8.58 -8.67
C GLY A 358 -4.70 7.61 -7.73
N TYR A 359 -4.29 7.47 -6.47
CA TYR A 359 -4.99 6.61 -5.51
C TYR A 359 -6.35 7.20 -5.12
N ARG A 360 -7.38 6.35 -4.92
CA ARG A 360 -8.76 6.79 -4.70
C ARG A 360 -9.44 6.18 -3.46
N GLY A 361 -9.14 4.92 -3.11
CA GLY A 361 -9.73 4.24 -1.94
C GLY A 361 -9.10 4.64 -0.59
N LEU A 362 -8.88 5.94 -0.36
CA LEU A 362 -8.07 6.45 0.75
C LEU A 362 -8.92 6.71 2.00
N SER A 363 -8.44 6.23 3.14
CA SER A 363 -8.99 6.54 4.46
C SER A 363 -7.86 6.71 5.49
N VAL A 364 -8.15 7.43 6.58
CA VAL A 364 -7.21 7.62 7.70
C VAL A 364 -7.78 6.96 8.96
N LEU A 365 -6.93 6.27 9.73
CA LEU A 365 -7.33 5.70 11.01
C LEU A 365 -7.63 6.81 12.03
N ALA A 366 -8.88 6.88 12.49
CA ALA A 366 -9.32 7.86 13.47
C ALA A 366 -8.55 7.69 14.80
N GLY A 367 -7.92 8.77 15.25
CA GLY A 367 -7.11 8.81 16.46
C GLY A 367 -5.75 8.12 16.36
N GLY A 368 -5.34 7.67 15.15
CA GLY A 368 -4.06 7.01 14.92
C GLY A 368 -3.83 5.78 15.81
N MET A 369 -2.56 5.47 16.08
CA MET A 369 -2.15 4.41 17.02
C MET A 369 -2.70 4.59 18.45
N PRO A 370 -2.75 5.80 19.04
CA PRO A 370 -3.41 6.00 20.33
C PRO A 370 -4.89 5.57 20.31
N GLY A 371 -5.62 5.89 19.24
CA GLY A 371 -7.01 5.47 19.04
C GLY A 371 -7.16 3.96 18.93
N TRP A 372 -6.28 3.30 18.17
CA TRP A 372 -6.23 1.84 18.08
C TRP A 372 -6.00 1.18 19.46
N LYS A 373 -5.05 1.69 20.23
CA LYS A 373 -4.76 1.21 21.59
C LYS A 373 -5.93 1.45 22.54
N ALA A 374 -6.55 2.63 22.48
CA ALA A 374 -7.71 2.97 23.30
C ALA A 374 -8.94 2.09 22.99
N ALA A 375 -9.03 1.57 21.77
CA ALA A 375 -10.04 0.58 21.37
C ALA A 375 -9.79 -0.83 21.93
N GLY A 376 -8.69 -1.06 22.67
CA GLY A 376 -8.34 -2.36 23.26
C GLY A 376 -7.84 -3.39 22.24
N LEU A 377 -7.38 -2.93 21.07
CA LEU A 377 -6.87 -3.80 20.00
C LEU A 377 -5.35 -4.02 20.16
N GLU A 378 -4.87 -5.19 19.73
CA GLU A 378 -3.47 -5.58 19.89
C GLU A 378 -2.51 -4.66 19.14
N VAL A 379 -1.36 -4.39 19.76
CA VAL A 379 -0.28 -3.56 19.23
C VAL A 379 1.01 -4.35 19.32
N TYR A 380 1.74 -4.40 18.20
CA TYR A 380 2.98 -5.15 18.08
C TYR A 380 4.17 -4.21 17.97
N SER A 381 5.32 -4.64 18.49
CA SER A 381 6.61 -3.99 18.30
C SER A 381 7.49 -4.82 17.34
N ASN A 382 8.65 -4.27 16.99
CA ASN A 382 9.56 -4.71 15.93
C ASN A 382 8.94 -4.64 14.53
N VAL A 383 9.59 -5.27 13.55
CA VAL A 383 9.19 -5.30 12.13
C VAL A 383 8.96 -6.74 11.67
N HIS A 384 8.19 -6.88 10.58
CA HIS A 384 7.85 -8.14 9.93
C HIS A 384 7.11 -9.13 10.83
N VAL A 385 6.26 -8.59 11.70
CA VAL A 385 5.56 -9.34 12.75
C VAL A 385 4.77 -10.53 12.22
N PRO A 386 3.96 -10.42 11.13
CA PRO A 386 3.26 -11.59 10.59
C PRO A 386 4.21 -12.74 10.23
N SER A 387 5.35 -12.43 9.64
CA SER A 387 6.34 -13.43 9.20
C SER A 387 7.05 -14.08 10.40
N LYS A 388 7.40 -13.29 11.41
CA LYS A 388 8.12 -13.77 12.61
C LYS A 388 7.21 -14.57 13.53
N ALA A 389 6.00 -14.07 13.79
CA ALA A 389 4.99 -14.80 14.54
C ALA A 389 4.62 -16.12 13.84
N PHE A 390 4.60 -16.13 12.50
CA PHE A 390 4.40 -17.36 11.74
C PHE A 390 5.54 -18.37 11.96
N GLY A 391 6.80 -17.92 12.01
CA GLY A 391 7.93 -18.78 12.36
C GLY A 391 7.76 -19.47 13.70
N GLU A 392 7.34 -18.73 14.73
CA GLU A 392 7.10 -19.28 16.07
C GLU A 392 5.91 -20.23 16.11
N PHE A 393 4.82 -19.89 15.40
CA PHE A 393 3.68 -20.77 15.20
C PHE A 393 4.09 -22.11 14.56
N VAL A 394 4.97 -22.08 13.54
CA VAL A 394 5.47 -23.29 12.88
C VAL A 394 6.32 -24.13 13.83
N GLU A 395 7.24 -23.53 14.61
CA GLU A 395 8.04 -24.29 15.60
C GLU A 395 7.13 -25.04 16.58
N HIS A 396 6.07 -24.39 17.07
CA HIS A 396 5.15 -24.96 18.04
C HIS A 396 4.25 -26.05 17.43
N VAL A 397 3.67 -25.81 16.25
CA VAL A 397 2.74 -26.76 15.62
C VAL A 397 3.45 -27.99 15.07
N GLU A 398 4.60 -27.81 14.42
CA GLU A 398 5.32 -28.91 13.77
C GLU A 398 6.37 -29.57 14.70
N ASN A 399 6.60 -29.00 15.90
CA ASN A 399 7.67 -29.41 16.80
C ASN A 399 9.05 -29.41 16.12
N THR A 400 9.36 -28.35 15.37
CA THR A 400 10.58 -28.25 14.57
C THR A 400 11.83 -28.54 15.44
N PRO A 401 12.65 -29.56 15.09
CA PRO A 401 13.81 -29.93 15.90
C PRO A 401 14.85 -28.81 16.00
N ARG A 402 15.51 -28.72 17.16
CA ARG A 402 16.51 -27.68 17.45
C ARG A 402 17.76 -28.22 18.13
N ILE A 403 18.86 -27.50 17.96
CA ILE A 403 20.15 -27.73 18.64
C ILE A 403 20.62 -26.42 19.29
N THR A 404 21.19 -26.50 20.50
CA THR A 404 21.77 -25.32 21.16
C THR A 404 23.14 -24.95 20.58
N ALA A 405 23.58 -23.72 20.82
CA ALA A 405 24.91 -23.27 20.39
C ALA A 405 26.04 -24.12 21.01
N ALA A 406 25.94 -24.45 22.29
CA ALA A 406 26.93 -25.27 23.00
C ALA A 406 27.00 -26.71 22.43
N GLU A 407 25.85 -27.34 22.18
CA GLU A 407 25.81 -28.68 21.57
C GLU A 407 26.38 -28.67 20.15
N LEU A 408 25.99 -27.69 19.32
CA LEU A 408 26.53 -27.58 17.97
C LEU A 408 28.04 -27.35 17.97
N LYS A 409 28.55 -26.49 18.87
CA LYS A 409 29.99 -26.27 19.03
C LYS A 409 30.73 -27.55 19.40
N ALA A 410 30.21 -28.32 20.36
CA ALA A 410 30.81 -29.60 20.74
C ALA A 410 30.87 -30.59 19.57
N LYS A 411 29.83 -30.63 18.73
CA LYS A 411 29.79 -31.48 17.54
C LYS A 411 30.78 -31.06 16.46
N LEU A 412 30.90 -29.74 16.23
CA LEU A 412 31.90 -29.17 15.32
C LEU A 412 33.32 -29.48 15.79
N ASP A 413 33.59 -29.32 17.09
CA ASP A 413 34.91 -29.61 17.68
C ASP A 413 35.27 -31.10 17.63
N ALA A 414 34.28 -31.97 17.77
CA ALA A 414 34.43 -33.42 17.64
C ALA A 414 34.57 -33.88 16.17
N GLY A 415 34.44 -32.98 15.19
CA GLY A 415 34.49 -33.33 13.76
C GLY A 415 33.35 -34.25 13.32
N GLU A 416 32.17 -34.15 13.95
CA GLU A 416 31.00 -34.93 13.54
C GLU A 416 30.55 -34.58 12.12
N ASP A 417 29.93 -35.54 11.43
CA ASP A 417 29.40 -35.38 10.08
C ASP A 417 28.14 -34.51 10.05
N LEU A 418 28.34 -33.20 9.91
CA LEU A 418 27.27 -32.21 9.80
C LEU A 418 27.62 -31.06 8.86
N VAL A 419 26.59 -30.36 8.37
CA VAL A 419 26.71 -29.12 7.61
C VAL A 419 25.85 -28.03 8.25
N VAL A 420 26.36 -26.80 8.27
CA VAL A 420 25.63 -25.61 8.74
C VAL A 420 25.27 -24.74 7.54
N LEU A 421 23.97 -24.53 7.30
CA LEU A 421 23.42 -23.74 6.20
C LEU A 421 22.75 -22.47 6.74
N ASP A 422 23.24 -21.30 6.35
CA ASP A 422 22.69 -20.00 6.75
C ASP A 422 21.59 -19.54 5.79
N ALA A 423 20.37 -19.45 6.31
CA ALA A 423 19.17 -19.14 5.54
C ALA A 423 18.98 -17.65 5.23
N ARG A 424 19.92 -16.79 5.65
CA ARG A 424 19.88 -15.34 5.38
C ARG A 424 20.47 -15.01 4.00
N PRO A 425 20.28 -13.77 3.51
CA PRO A 425 21.00 -13.29 2.33
C PRO A 425 22.50 -13.15 2.60
N MET A 426 23.30 -13.33 1.55
CA MET A 426 24.76 -13.19 1.57
C MET A 426 25.26 -11.89 2.23
N GLY A 427 24.53 -10.79 2.06
CA GLY A 427 24.84 -9.52 2.73
C GLY A 427 24.88 -9.65 4.26
N GLU A 428 23.93 -10.36 4.86
CA GLU A 428 23.91 -10.60 6.32
C GLU A 428 24.92 -11.66 6.75
N PHE A 429 25.16 -12.68 5.92
CA PHE A 429 26.17 -13.72 6.16
C PHE A 429 27.59 -13.13 6.23
N ARG A 430 27.90 -12.15 5.37
CA ARG A 430 29.19 -11.42 5.37
C ARG A 430 29.39 -10.58 6.62
N VAL A 431 28.32 -10.03 7.21
CA VAL A 431 28.43 -9.26 8.47
C VAL A 431 28.93 -10.14 9.60
N MET A 432 28.32 -11.33 9.75
CA MET A 432 28.71 -12.36 10.71
C MET A 432 28.06 -13.71 10.39
N ASN A 433 28.74 -14.82 10.65
CA ASN A 433 28.22 -16.18 10.48
C ASN A 433 28.84 -17.20 11.45
N ILE A 434 28.21 -18.37 11.56
CA ILE A 434 28.72 -19.50 12.36
C ILE A 434 29.98 -20.06 11.69
N PRO A 435 31.05 -20.37 12.44
CA PRO A 435 32.27 -20.92 11.87
C PRO A 435 32.03 -22.15 10.99
N GLY A 436 32.64 -22.17 9.80
CA GLY A 436 32.47 -23.26 8.82
C GLY A 436 31.12 -23.33 8.10
N ALA A 437 30.17 -22.42 8.37
CA ALA A 437 28.87 -22.42 7.69
C ALA A 437 28.96 -22.01 6.20
N TYR A 438 27.93 -22.37 5.44
CA TYR A 438 27.70 -21.98 4.05
C TYR A 438 26.44 -21.13 3.95
N ASP A 439 26.50 -20.03 3.19
CA ASP A 439 25.33 -19.26 2.78
C ASP A 439 24.41 -20.12 1.90
N CYS A 440 23.13 -20.20 2.26
CA CYS A 440 22.09 -20.91 1.54
C CYS A 440 20.72 -20.25 1.83
N PRO A 441 20.39 -19.12 1.19
CA PRO A 441 19.18 -18.34 1.48
C PRO A 441 17.93 -19.21 1.48
N GLY A 442 16.95 -18.93 2.34
CA GLY A 442 15.87 -19.89 2.68
C GLY A 442 15.22 -20.66 1.51
N ALA A 443 14.88 -20.01 0.40
CA ALA A 443 14.29 -20.67 -0.78
C ALA A 443 15.26 -21.59 -1.54
N GLU A 444 16.56 -21.41 -1.37
CA GLU A 444 17.63 -22.22 -1.95
C GLU A 444 17.89 -23.52 -1.17
N LEU A 445 17.41 -23.65 0.07
CA LEU A 445 17.73 -24.80 0.94
C LEU A 445 17.35 -26.14 0.30
N VAL A 446 16.09 -26.33 -0.08
CA VAL A 446 15.63 -27.57 -0.74
C VAL A 446 16.31 -27.77 -2.09
N ARG A 447 16.63 -26.67 -2.79
CA ARG A 447 17.34 -26.68 -4.07
C ARG A 447 18.76 -27.22 -3.93
N ARG A 448 19.49 -26.86 -2.87
CA ARG A 448 20.93 -27.13 -2.73
C ARG A 448 21.31 -28.24 -1.75
N VAL A 449 20.41 -28.65 -0.86
CA VAL A 449 20.73 -29.58 0.24
C VAL A 449 21.28 -30.93 -0.23
N PHE A 450 20.83 -31.44 -1.38
CA PHE A 450 21.30 -32.73 -1.89
C PHE A 450 22.75 -32.72 -2.40
N GLU A 451 23.29 -31.55 -2.74
CA GLU A 451 24.73 -31.38 -2.98
C GLU A 451 25.50 -31.04 -1.70
N ALA A 452 24.89 -30.26 -0.81
CA ALA A 452 25.53 -29.83 0.44
C ALA A 452 25.65 -30.97 1.48
N ALA A 453 24.72 -31.92 1.46
CA ALA A 453 24.66 -33.07 2.37
C ALA A 453 24.24 -34.35 1.62
N PRO A 454 25.09 -34.86 0.69
CA PRO A 454 24.71 -35.99 -0.18
C PRO A 454 24.54 -37.31 0.57
N ARG A 455 25.16 -37.46 1.75
CA ARG A 455 25.02 -38.64 2.61
C ARG A 455 23.80 -38.49 3.52
N PRO A 456 22.87 -39.47 3.56
CA PRO A 456 21.70 -39.43 4.45
C PRO A 456 22.04 -39.30 5.94
N GLN A 457 23.23 -39.72 6.36
CA GLN A 457 23.66 -39.69 7.75
C GLN A 457 24.19 -38.30 8.18
N THR A 458 24.55 -37.44 7.23
CA THR A 458 25.02 -36.07 7.52
C THR A 458 23.88 -35.29 8.18
N THR A 459 24.14 -34.70 9.34
CA THR A 459 23.17 -33.83 10.01
C THR A 459 23.16 -32.46 9.33
N VAL A 460 21.98 -31.96 8.97
CA VAL A 460 21.81 -30.62 8.41
C VAL A 460 21.34 -29.67 9.50
N VAL A 461 22.14 -28.63 9.77
CA VAL A 461 21.81 -27.58 10.74
C VAL A 461 21.48 -26.31 9.97
N VAL A 462 20.28 -25.77 10.14
CA VAL A 462 19.89 -24.49 9.52
C VAL A 462 20.04 -23.37 10.54
N ASN A 463 20.73 -22.28 10.19
CA ASN A 463 20.86 -21.10 11.05
C ASN A 463 20.31 -19.83 10.39
N CYS A 464 20.08 -18.82 11.22
CA CYS A 464 19.89 -17.44 10.81
C CYS A 464 20.45 -16.52 11.91
N ALA A 465 20.04 -15.24 11.95
CA ALA A 465 20.48 -14.32 12.99
C ALA A 465 19.80 -14.60 14.35
N GLY A 466 18.48 -14.80 14.33
CA GLY A 466 17.64 -15.12 15.47
C GLY A 466 16.99 -16.48 15.31
N ARG A 467 15.66 -16.52 15.12
CA ARG A 467 14.89 -17.77 15.13
C ARG A 467 14.10 -18.04 13.84
N THR A 468 13.40 -17.04 13.30
CA THR A 468 12.39 -17.22 12.23
C THR A 468 12.90 -18.02 11.02
N ARG A 469 13.95 -17.53 10.35
CA ARG A 469 14.46 -18.14 9.11
C ARG A 469 15.07 -19.51 9.32
N SER A 470 15.67 -19.79 10.49
CA SER A 470 16.19 -21.13 10.78
C SER A 470 15.08 -22.13 11.04
N ILE A 471 14.00 -21.74 11.72
CA ILE A 471 12.81 -22.58 11.90
C ILE A 471 12.16 -22.88 10.55
N ILE A 472 11.84 -21.85 9.77
CA ILE A 472 11.20 -21.99 8.45
C ILE A 472 12.09 -22.80 7.50
N GLY A 473 13.40 -22.57 7.51
CA GLY A 473 14.34 -23.30 6.67
C GLY A 473 14.48 -24.77 7.07
N ALA A 474 14.61 -25.08 8.36
CA ALA A 474 14.65 -26.46 8.86
C ALA A 474 13.34 -27.19 8.53
N GLN A 475 12.20 -26.56 8.80
CA GLN A 475 10.90 -27.14 8.50
C GLN A 475 10.65 -27.28 6.99
N SER A 476 11.25 -26.43 6.16
CA SER A 476 11.21 -26.58 4.69
C SER A 476 11.84 -27.90 4.25
N LEU A 477 13.02 -28.23 4.80
CA LEU A 477 13.72 -29.48 4.50
C LEU A 477 12.96 -30.71 5.03
N ILE A 478 12.36 -30.59 6.23
CA ILE A 478 11.54 -31.64 6.85
C ILE A 478 10.27 -31.89 6.03
N ASN A 479 9.54 -30.84 5.66
CA ASN A 479 8.36 -30.90 4.80
C ASN A 479 8.69 -31.50 3.43
N ALA A 480 9.88 -31.20 2.91
CA ALA A 480 10.39 -31.77 1.67
C ALA A 480 10.75 -33.26 1.79
N GLY A 481 10.82 -33.81 3.01
CA GLY A 481 11.06 -35.22 3.27
C GLY A 481 12.45 -35.67 2.83
N ILE A 482 13.47 -34.84 3.07
CA ILE A 482 14.87 -35.24 2.85
C ILE A 482 15.26 -36.33 3.86
N PRO A 483 16.20 -37.24 3.54
CA PRO A 483 16.53 -38.35 4.42
C PRO A 483 17.43 -37.96 5.60
N ASN A 484 18.04 -36.78 5.55
CA ASN A 484 18.95 -36.28 6.56
C ASN A 484 18.23 -35.94 7.87
N LYS A 485 18.94 -36.07 8.99
CA LYS A 485 18.51 -35.43 10.24
C LYS A 485 18.62 -33.91 10.08
N VAL A 486 17.53 -33.19 10.28
CA VAL A 486 17.48 -31.72 10.18
C VAL A 486 17.20 -31.11 11.55
N VAL A 487 17.94 -30.06 11.90
CA VAL A 487 17.71 -29.24 13.11
C VAL A 487 17.90 -27.76 12.82
N ALA A 488 17.17 -26.89 13.51
CA ALA A 488 17.44 -25.46 13.53
C ALA A 488 18.45 -25.12 14.65
N LEU A 489 19.42 -24.24 14.38
CA LEU A 489 20.24 -23.66 15.45
C LEU A 489 19.37 -22.72 16.28
N LYS A 490 19.16 -23.07 17.55
CA LYS A 490 18.39 -22.28 18.50
C LYS A 490 19.01 -20.90 18.65
N ASN A 491 18.21 -19.86 18.37
CA ASN A 491 18.56 -18.44 18.49
C ASN A 491 19.70 -17.95 17.57
N GLY A 492 20.14 -18.77 16.60
CA GLY A 492 21.00 -18.32 15.51
C GLY A 492 22.36 -17.75 15.95
N THR A 493 22.88 -16.79 15.17
CA THR A 493 24.15 -16.11 15.50
C THR A 493 24.06 -15.30 16.80
N MET A 494 22.88 -14.78 17.18
CA MET A 494 22.68 -14.11 18.46
C MET A 494 22.87 -15.09 19.62
N GLY A 495 22.25 -16.26 19.56
CA GLY A 495 22.43 -17.32 20.55
C GLY A 495 23.87 -17.84 20.63
N TRP A 496 24.56 -17.91 19.49
CA TRP A 496 25.98 -18.27 19.44
C TRP A 496 26.87 -17.23 20.13
N HIS A 497 26.65 -15.93 19.84
CA HIS A 497 27.35 -14.83 20.48
C HIS A 497 27.08 -14.77 21.98
N LEU A 498 25.81 -14.88 22.41
CA LEU A 498 25.40 -14.89 23.81
C LEU A 498 25.97 -16.08 24.60
N ALA A 499 26.32 -17.18 23.91
CA ALA A 499 27.03 -18.31 24.50
C ALA A 499 28.55 -18.08 24.64
N GLY A 500 29.06 -16.89 24.32
CA GLY A 500 30.48 -16.56 24.37
C GLY A 500 31.30 -17.15 23.22
N LEU A 501 30.65 -17.62 22.15
CA LEU A 501 31.32 -18.28 21.03
C LEU A 501 31.64 -17.27 19.90
N GLY A 502 32.82 -17.42 19.30
CA GLY A 502 33.28 -16.56 18.20
C GLY A 502 32.51 -16.78 16.90
N LEU A 503 32.15 -15.69 16.23
CA LEU A 503 31.56 -15.67 14.88
C LEU A 503 32.64 -15.36 13.83
N GLU A 504 32.51 -15.94 12.65
CA GLU A 504 33.30 -15.52 11.48
C GLU A 504 32.69 -14.27 10.83
N ARG A 505 33.51 -13.48 10.12
CA ARG A 505 33.09 -12.27 9.39
C ARG A 505 33.72 -12.25 7.99
N GLY A 506 33.10 -11.52 7.07
CA GLY A 506 33.60 -11.31 5.70
C GLY A 506 33.58 -12.55 4.80
N GLN A 507 32.98 -13.65 5.24
CA GLN A 507 32.95 -14.89 4.47
C GLN A 507 31.99 -14.82 3.29
N ALA A 508 32.30 -15.59 2.25
CA ALA A 508 31.49 -15.70 1.03
C ALA A 508 31.29 -17.16 0.57
N ARG A 509 31.45 -18.13 1.48
CA ARG A 509 31.17 -19.54 1.21
C ARG A 509 29.69 -19.71 0.93
N MET A 510 29.35 -20.29 -0.23
CA MET A 510 27.97 -20.54 -0.65
C MET A 510 27.76 -22.04 -0.84
N ALA A 511 26.60 -22.54 -0.46
CA ALA A 511 26.24 -23.93 -0.70
C ALA A 511 26.27 -24.23 -2.22
N PRO A 512 26.79 -25.39 -2.64
CA PRO A 512 26.91 -25.74 -4.05
C PRO A 512 25.56 -25.75 -4.76
N ALA A 513 25.54 -25.31 -6.02
CA ALA A 513 24.34 -25.38 -6.85
C ALA A 513 24.06 -26.83 -7.28
N PRO A 514 22.79 -27.29 -7.30
CA PRO A 514 22.44 -28.66 -7.63
C PRO A 514 22.74 -29.01 -9.09
N ARG A 515 23.22 -30.23 -9.32
CA ARG A 515 23.39 -30.79 -10.68
C ARG A 515 22.90 -32.24 -10.73
N GLY A 516 22.62 -32.72 -11.96
CA GLY A 516 22.27 -34.12 -12.22
C GLY A 516 21.23 -34.69 -11.24
N GLU A 517 21.61 -35.75 -10.53
CA GLU A 517 20.74 -36.45 -9.58
C GLU A 517 20.29 -35.57 -8.40
N ALA A 518 21.14 -34.67 -7.90
CA ALA A 518 20.79 -33.78 -6.78
C ALA A 518 19.65 -32.82 -7.16
N LEU A 519 19.68 -32.27 -8.39
CA LEU A 519 18.60 -31.43 -8.90
C LEU A 519 17.30 -32.23 -9.07
N ALA A 520 17.38 -33.47 -9.58
CA ALA A 520 16.22 -34.34 -9.70
C ALA A 520 15.58 -34.65 -8.34
N LYS A 521 16.40 -34.93 -7.32
CA LYS A 521 15.94 -35.12 -5.93
C LYS A 521 15.29 -33.86 -5.37
N ALA A 522 15.87 -32.69 -5.60
CA ALA A 522 15.31 -31.41 -5.18
C ALA A 522 13.94 -31.13 -5.80
N LYS A 523 13.78 -31.36 -7.11
CA LYS A 523 12.48 -31.23 -7.80
C LYS A 523 11.44 -32.20 -7.25
N ALA A 524 11.81 -33.46 -7.01
CA ALA A 524 10.91 -34.43 -6.41
C ALA A 524 10.49 -34.03 -4.98
N ALA A 525 11.41 -33.46 -4.21
CA ALA A 525 11.15 -32.98 -2.86
C ALA A 525 10.19 -31.77 -2.86
N ALA A 526 10.41 -30.79 -3.74
CA ALA A 526 9.48 -29.69 -3.95
C ALA A 526 8.09 -30.18 -4.41
N GLY A 527 8.03 -31.20 -5.28
CA GLY A 527 6.76 -31.81 -5.71
C GLY A 527 5.94 -32.42 -4.56
N ARG A 528 6.60 -33.01 -3.55
CA ARG A 528 5.92 -33.49 -2.34
C ARG A 528 5.33 -32.33 -1.53
N VAL A 529 6.07 -31.24 -1.38
CA VAL A 529 5.61 -30.02 -0.70
C VAL A 529 4.43 -29.41 -1.45
N ALA A 530 4.52 -29.28 -2.77
CA ALA A 530 3.43 -28.78 -3.61
C ALA A 530 2.13 -29.57 -3.37
N LYS A 531 2.23 -30.91 -3.35
CA LYS A 531 1.09 -31.79 -3.09
C LYS A 531 0.54 -31.62 -1.67
N ARG A 532 1.40 -31.56 -0.64
CA ARG A 532 0.98 -31.45 0.77
C ARG A 532 0.22 -30.15 1.03
N PHE A 533 0.69 -29.03 0.47
CA PHE A 533 0.13 -27.70 0.77
C PHE A 533 -0.80 -27.16 -0.33
N GLY A 534 -1.09 -27.96 -1.36
CA GLY A 534 -2.01 -27.56 -2.44
C GLY A 534 -1.51 -26.38 -3.27
N VAL A 535 -0.20 -26.32 -3.54
CA VAL A 535 0.40 -25.26 -4.37
C VAL A 535 -0.18 -25.33 -5.78
N GLN A 536 -0.84 -24.26 -6.20
CA GLN A 536 -1.46 -24.17 -7.52
C GLN A 536 -0.44 -23.69 -8.56
N ARG A 537 -0.52 -24.25 -9.77
CA ARG A 537 0.25 -23.78 -10.93
C ARG A 537 -0.65 -22.98 -11.85
N THR A 538 -0.13 -21.92 -12.45
CA THR A 538 -0.81 -21.12 -13.48
C THR A 538 -0.10 -21.24 -14.82
N SER A 539 -0.83 -21.11 -15.92
CA SER A 539 -0.28 -21.01 -17.27
C SER A 539 0.04 -19.56 -17.66
N PRO A 540 0.88 -19.32 -18.68
CA PRO A 540 1.12 -17.96 -19.20
C PRO A 540 -0.17 -17.25 -19.64
N ALA A 541 -1.13 -17.97 -20.24
CA ALA A 541 -2.40 -17.39 -20.66
C ALA A 541 -3.27 -16.95 -19.46
N GLU A 542 -3.31 -17.76 -18.40
CA GLU A 542 -4.00 -17.41 -17.16
C GLU A 542 -3.31 -16.26 -16.43
N LEU A 543 -1.98 -16.18 -16.45
CA LEU A 543 -1.24 -15.03 -15.91
C LEU A 543 -1.64 -13.73 -16.63
N GLU A 544 -1.69 -13.73 -17.96
CA GLU A 544 -2.11 -12.53 -18.71
C GLU A 544 -3.57 -12.15 -18.41
N GLN A 545 -4.46 -13.12 -18.19
CA GLN A 545 -5.81 -12.83 -17.69
C GLN A 545 -5.79 -12.21 -16.29
N MET A 546 -4.96 -12.73 -15.37
CA MET A 546 -4.79 -12.16 -14.03
C MET A 546 -4.17 -10.75 -14.05
N ARG A 547 -3.32 -10.43 -15.03
CA ARG A 547 -2.73 -9.09 -15.22
C ARG A 547 -3.72 -8.10 -15.81
N ALA A 548 -4.58 -8.55 -16.74
CA ALA A 548 -5.61 -7.73 -17.37
C ALA A 548 -6.79 -7.41 -16.43
N ASP A 549 -7.00 -8.23 -15.39
CA ASP A 549 -8.06 -8.04 -14.41
C ASP A 549 -7.77 -6.87 -13.44
N ALA A 550 -8.26 -5.68 -13.81
CA ALA A 550 -8.17 -4.46 -13.02
C ALA A 550 -8.93 -4.51 -11.68
N THR A 551 -9.78 -5.52 -11.46
CA THR A 551 -10.62 -5.62 -10.26
C THR A 551 -9.91 -6.29 -9.08
N LYS A 552 -8.68 -6.77 -9.27
CA LYS A 552 -7.94 -7.47 -8.22
C LYS A 552 -6.43 -7.29 -8.37
N THR A 553 -5.75 -7.05 -7.26
CA THR A 553 -4.29 -6.92 -7.21
C THR A 553 -3.63 -8.24 -7.55
N THR A 554 -2.67 -8.21 -8.46
CA THR A 554 -1.82 -9.35 -8.83
C THR A 554 -0.36 -8.96 -8.62
N TYR A 555 0.26 -9.54 -7.59
CA TYR A 555 1.70 -9.46 -7.41
C TYR A 555 2.40 -10.50 -8.27
N LEU A 556 3.44 -10.07 -8.97
CA LEU A 556 4.29 -10.92 -9.80
C LEU A 556 5.71 -10.87 -9.23
N PHE A 557 6.09 -11.91 -8.49
CA PHE A 557 7.35 -11.95 -7.74
C PHE A 557 8.31 -12.96 -8.34
N ASP A 558 9.50 -12.50 -8.71
CA ASP A 558 10.64 -13.37 -9.02
C ASP A 558 11.36 -13.74 -7.72
N VAL A 559 11.31 -15.03 -7.39
CA VAL A 559 11.83 -15.53 -6.10
C VAL A 559 13.26 -16.08 -6.20
N ARG A 560 13.91 -15.92 -7.36
CA ARG A 560 15.32 -16.27 -7.58
C ARG A 560 16.26 -15.28 -6.88
N THR A 561 17.56 -15.46 -7.04
CA THR A 561 18.51 -14.48 -6.47
C THR A 561 18.43 -13.15 -7.23
N PRO A 562 18.76 -12.01 -6.59
CA PRO A 562 18.82 -10.72 -7.27
C PRO A 562 19.74 -10.74 -8.51
N GLU A 563 20.83 -11.51 -8.46
CA GLU A 563 21.76 -11.65 -9.58
C GLU A 563 21.12 -12.38 -10.77
N GLU A 564 20.34 -13.45 -10.52
CA GLU A 564 19.58 -14.15 -11.56
C GLU A 564 18.48 -13.26 -12.16
N TYR A 565 17.81 -12.46 -11.33
CA TYR A 565 16.82 -11.48 -11.78
C TYR A 565 17.44 -10.43 -12.70
N LEU A 566 18.54 -9.80 -12.29
CA LEU A 566 19.23 -8.77 -13.07
C LEU A 566 19.85 -9.33 -14.37
N ALA A 567 20.22 -10.61 -14.39
CA ALA A 567 20.67 -11.29 -15.61
C ALA A 567 19.54 -11.48 -16.64
N GLY A 568 18.28 -11.46 -16.21
CA GLY A 568 17.11 -11.52 -17.07
C GLY A 568 15.87 -12.03 -16.33
N HIS A 569 14.76 -11.32 -16.44
CA HIS A 569 13.49 -11.66 -15.77
C HIS A 569 12.27 -11.39 -16.66
N LEU A 570 11.11 -11.89 -16.21
CA LEU A 570 9.83 -11.64 -16.86
C LEU A 570 9.41 -10.18 -16.66
N GLY A 571 9.03 -9.50 -17.74
CA GLY A 571 8.67 -8.08 -17.68
C GLY A 571 7.51 -7.79 -16.72
N GLY A 572 7.67 -6.73 -15.92
CA GLY A 572 6.72 -6.36 -14.86
C GLY A 572 6.74 -7.25 -13.61
N SER A 573 7.69 -8.18 -13.49
CA SER A 573 7.95 -8.86 -12.21
C SER A 573 8.78 -7.99 -11.27
N ILE A 574 8.75 -8.32 -9.98
CA ILE A 574 9.47 -7.63 -8.90
C ILE A 574 10.44 -8.63 -8.27
N SER A 575 11.67 -8.19 -7.97
CA SER A 575 12.67 -9.05 -7.34
C SER A 575 12.30 -9.25 -5.86
N ALA A 576 11.91 -10.47 -5.51
CA ALA A 576 11.50 -10.83 -4.16
C ALA A 576 12.07 -12.21 -3.78
N PRO A 577 13.39 -12.31 -3.52
CA PRO A 577 14.04 -13.58 -3.21
C PRO A 577 13.26 -14.38 -2.17
N GLY A 578 12.96 -15.64 -2.48
CA GLY A 578 11.85 -16.34 -1.82
C GLY A 578 11.95 -16.43 -0.29
N GLY A 579 13.16 -16.54 0.25
CA GLY A 579 13.38 -16.53 1.71
C GLY A 579 13.08 -15.16 2.35
N GLN A 580 13.38 -14.07 1.64
CA GLN A 580 13.08 -12.70 2.10
C GLN A 580 11.59 -12.36 1.95
N LEU A 581 10.93 -12.85 0.89
CA LEU A 581 9.48 -12.71 0.73
C LEU A 581 8.72 -13.38 1.89
N VAL A 582 9.18 -14.55 2.36
CA VAL A 582 8.58 -15.21 3.54
C VAL A 582 8.97 -14.54 4.86
N GLN A 583 10.20 -14.00 4.97
CA GLN A 583 10.68 -13.34 6.19
C GLN A 583 10.07 -11.94 6.41
N ALA A 584 9.70 -11.25 5.35
CA ALA A 584 9.29 -9.84 5.37
C ALA A 584 8.18 -9.59 4.35
N THR A 585 7.12 -10.42 4.37
CA THR A 585 6.07 -10.38 3.33
C THR A 585 5.43 -8.99 3.20
N ASP A 586 5.26 -8.29 4.31
CA ASP A 586 4.75 -6.91 4.42
C ASP A 586 5.59 -5.87 3.65
N THR A 587 6.89 -6.11 3.44
CA THR A 587 7.77 -5.24 2.63
C THR A 587 7.58 -5.43 1.12
N PHE A 588 6.94 -6.52 0.70
CA PHE A 588 6.69 -6.83 -0.71
C PHE A 588 5.21 -6.68 -1.06
N ALA A 589 4.31 -7.10 -0.17
CA ALA A 589 2.88 -7.22 -0.44
C ALA A 589 2.05 -6.69 0.74
N ALA A 590 1.67 -5.41 0.67
CA ALA A 590 0.83 -4.76 1.68
C ALA A 590 -0.67 -5.03 1.48
N VAL A 591 -1.10 -5.42 0.26
CA VAL A 591 -2.51 -5.68 -0.04
C VAL A 591 -2.89 -7.10 0.38
N ARG A 592 -3.60 -7.23 1.49
CA ARG A 592 -4.12 -8.52 1.96
C ARG A 592 -5.18 -9.04 0.98
N ASN A 593 -5.27 -10.37 0.83
CA ASN A 593 -6.21 -11.06 -0.07
C ASN A 593 -5.96 -10.85 -1.58
N ALA A 594 -4.84 -10.20 -1.94
CA ALA A 594 -4.37 -10.13 -3.32
C ALA A 594 -3.97 -11.50 -3.88
N ARG A 595 -3.84 -11.57 -5.21
CA ARG A 595 -3.22 -12.70 -5.90
C ARG A 595 -1.71 -12.55 -5.86
N VAL A 596 -1.01 -13.66 -5.63
CA VAL A 596 0.45 -13.72 -5.70
C VAL A 596 0.85 -14.78 -6.72
N VAL A 597 1.66 -14.40 -7.70
CA VAL A 597 2.25 -15.30 -8.69
C VAL A 597 3.76 -15.30 -8.49
N LEU A 598 4.33 -16.48 -8.24
CA LEU A 598 5.75 -16.67 -7.97
C LEU A 598 6.45 -17.29 -9.18
N ILE A 599 7.59 -16.73 -9.53
CA ILE A 599 8.40 -17.07 -10.69
C ILE A 599 9.72 -17.69 -10.24
N ASP A 600 10.06 -18.85 -10.81
CA ASP A 600 11.42 -19.39 -10.83
C ASP A 600 11.68 -20.19 -12.13
N ASP A 601 12.89 -20.68 -12.29
CA ASP A 601 13.37 -21.38 -13.48
C ASP A 601 13.43 -22.92 -13.36
N ASP A 602 13.25 -23.46 -12.15
CA ASP A 602 13.36 -24.90 -11.88
C ASP A 602 12.16 -25.50 -11.14
N GLY A 603 11.18 -24.67 -10.75
CA GLY A 603 9.97 -25.06 -10.04
C GLY A 603 10.17 -25.33 -8.55
N ILE A 604 11.38 -25.19 -8.01
CA ILE A 604 11.69 -25.52 -6.61
C ILE A 604 11.40 -24.32 -5.70
N ARG A 605 12.02 -23.18 -5.99
CA ARG A 605 12.01 -21.98 -5.15
C ARG A 605 10.62 -21.38 -5.03
N ALA A 606 9.93 -21.23 -6.16
CA ALA A 606 8.57 -20.75 -6.23
C ALA A 606 7.62 -21.67 -5.47
N THR A 607 7.78 -22.99 -5.59
CA THR A 607 6.97 -23.97 -4.85
C THR A 607 7.18 -23.87 -3.34
N MET A 608 8.44 -23.81 -2.90
CA MET A 608 8.75 -23.71 -1.47
C MET A 608 8.21 -22.40 -0.88
N THR A 609 8.41 -21.27 -1.57
CA THR A 609 7.87 -19.98 -1.13
C THR A 609 6.34 -19.96 -1.15
N ALA A 610 5.69 -20.51 -2.18
CA ALA A 610 4.23 -20.59 -2.25
C ALA A 610 3.64 -21.37 -1.07
N SER A 611 4.27 -22.50 -0.71
CA SER A 611 3.82 -23.33 0.40
C SER A 611 3.76 -22.55 1.72
N TRP A 612 4.70 -21.64 1.95
CA TRP A 612 4.72 -20.81 3.15
C TRP A 612 3.70 -19.68 3.10
N LEU A 613 3.56 -18.97 1.97
CA LEU A 613 2.53 -17.94 1.84
C LEU A 613 1.12 -18.50 2.04
N ILE A 614 0.85 -19.70 1.50
CA ILE A 614 -0.42 -20.42 1.72
C ILE A 614 -0.65 -20.68 3.21
N GLN A 615 0.37 -21.16 3.94
CA GLN A 615 0.29 -21.39 5.38
C GLN A 615 0.15 -20.09 6.19
N MET A 616 0.73 -18.98 5.73
CA MET A 616 0.49 -17.63 6.26
C MET A 616 -0.91 -17.07 5.93
N GLY A 617 -1.76 -17.87 5.28
CA GLY A 617 -3.16 -17.57 5.03
C GLY A 617 -3.41 -16.73 3.77
N TRP A 618 -2.43 -16.58 2.88
CA TRP A 618 -2.66 -15.94 1.59
C TRP A 618 -3.63 -16.80 0.76
N PRO A 619 -4.76 -16.24 0.31
CA PRO A 619 -5.84 -17.06 -0.25
C PRO A 619 -5.61 -17.49 -1.70
N ALA A 620 -4.79 -16.76 -2.46
CA ALA A 620 -4.57 -16.99 -3.89
C ALA A 620 -3.07 -16.88 -4.21
N VAL A 621 -2.37 -18.02 -4.18
CA VAL A 621 -0.93 -18.11 -4.45
C VAL A 621 -0.71 -19.14 -5.55
N TYR A 622 -0.01 -18.72 -6.61
CA TYR A 622 0.28 -19.51 -7.79
C TYR A 622 1.78 -19.56 -8.05
N THR A 623 2.25 -20.66 -8.62
CA THR A 623 3.58 -20.73 -9.24
C THR A 623 3.45 -20.74 -10.75
N ILE A 624 4.41 -20.14 -11.43
CA ILE A 624 4.56 -20.21 -12.88
C ILE A 624 5.99 -20.65 -13.20
N ASP A 625 6.10 -21.66 -14.06
CA ASP A 625 7.37 -22.10 -14.60
C ASP A 625 7.66 -21.29 -15.85
N CYS A 626 8.72 -20.50 -15.81
CA CYS A 626 9.10 -19.64 -16.93
C CYS A 626 10.21 -20.24 -17.80
N ALA A 627 10.66 -21.48 -17.58
CA ALA A 627 11.62 -22.12 -18.51
C ALA A 627 11.12 -22.13 -19.97
N PRO A 628 9.81 -22.31 -20.27
CA PRO A 628 9.26 -22.11 -21.62
C PRO A 628 8.95 -20.63 -21.95
N ALA A 629 8.83 -19.74 -20.97
CA ALA A 629 8.42 -18.34 -21.13
C ALA A 629 9.60 -17.37 -21.34
N PHE A 630 10.83 -17.74 -20.95
CA PHE A 630 12.06 -17.00 -21.26
C PHE A 630 12.43 -17.01 -22.76
N GLY A 631 11.63 -17.65 -23.61
CA GLY A 631 11.72 -17.50 -25.07
C GLY A 631 11.20 -16.16 -25.61
N GLY A 632 10.62 -15.30 -24.75
CA GLY A 632 10.24 -13.92 -25.06
C GLY A 632 11.32 -12.88 -24.70
N ALA A 633 11.03 -11.58 -24.89
CA ALA A 633 11.92 -10.51 -24.47
C ALA A 633 12.03 -10.50 -22.93
N VAL A 634 13.25 -10.73 -22.43
CA VAL A 634 13.57 -10.58 -21.00
C VAL A 634 13.92 -9.12 -20.72
N GLU A 635 13.48 -8.63 -19.57
CA GLU A 635 13.91 -7.33 -19.05
C GLU A 635 15.20 -7.51 -18.24
N THR A 636 16.08 -6.51 -18.30
CA THR A 636 17.31 -6.44 -17.49
C THR A 636 17.38 -5.15 -16.67
N SER A 637 16.37 -4.29 -16.76
CA SER A 637 16.23 -3.10 -15.95
C SER A 637 15.89 -3.48 -14.51
N GLY A 638 16.41 -2.72 -13.54
CA GLY A 638 15.92 -2.81 -12.16
C GLY A 638 14.45 -2.39 -12.04
N GLU A 639 13.87 -2.55 -10.85
CA GLU A 639 12.53 -2.05 -10.54
C GLU A 639 12.46 -0.54 -10.86
N GLY A 640 11.49 -0.13 -11.69
CA GLY A 640 11.33 1.26 -12.08
C GLY A 640 10.85 2.13 -10.91
N ALA A 641 11.70 3.02 -10.42
CA ALA A 641 11.29 4.06 -9.48
C ALA A 641 10.63 5.24 -10.25
N PRO A 642 9.64 5.94 -9.65
CA PRO A 642 9.16 7.18 -10.25
C PRO A 642 10.33 8.18 -10.36
N PRO A 643 10.40 8.96 -11.46
CA PRO A 643 11.45 9.95 -11.61
C PRO A 643 11.34 10.98 -10.48
N ALA A 644 12.46 11.23 -9.79
CA ALA A 644 12.51 12.26 -8.79
C ALA A 644 12.38 13.67 -9.42
N PRO A 645 11.93 14.68 -8.66
CA PRO A 645 11.78 16.05 -9.18
C PRO A 645 13.09 16.60 -9.75
N ASP A 646 12.98 17.43 -10.78
CA ASP A 646 14.13 18.18 -11.27
C ASP A 646 14.58 19.23 -10.25
N CYS A 647 15.89 19.35 -10.09
CA CYS A 647 16.52 20.25 -9.15
C CYS A 647 17.90 20.68 -9.65
N SER A 648 18.36 21.84 -9.19
CA SER A 648 19.72 22.29 -9.42
C SER A 648 20.72 21.38 -8.71
N ARG A 649 21.89 21.19 -9.31
CA ARG A 649 22.91 20.25 -8.85
C ARG A 649 24.23 20.95 -8.60
N GLU A 650 24.95 20.50 -7.58
CA GLU A 650 26.30 20.94 -7.27
C GLU A 650 27.27 19.76 -7.31
N LYS A 651 28.45 19.98 -7.89
CA LYS A 651 29.50 18.94 -7.93
C LYS A 651 30.21 18.85 -6.58
N PRO A 652 30.71 17.67 -6.18
CA PRO A 652 31.36 17.49 -4.89
C PRO A 652 32.51 18.48 -4.61
N ARG A 653 33.42 18.67 -5.57
CA ARG A 653 34.57 19.60 -5.39
C ARG A 653 34.15 21.06 -5.31
N GLU A 654 33.11 21.46 -6.04
CA GLU A 654 32.59 22.83 -6.00
C GLU A 654 31.93 23.11 -4.65
N LEU A 655 31.13 22.16 -4.15
CA LEU A 655 30.53 22.24 -2.82
C LEU A 655 31.61 22.30 -1.73
N ALA A 656 32.67 21.50 -1.84
CA ALA A 656 33.78 21.51 -0.89
C ALA A 656 34.46 22.88 -0.78
N GLU A 657 34.67 23.59 -1.90
CA GLU A 657 35.19 24.97 -1.85
C GLU A 657 34.21 25.95 -1.22
N LYS A 658 32.90 25.83 -1.52
CA LYS A 658 31.88 26.69 -0.92
C LYS A 658 31.75 26.49 0.59
N LEU A 659 31.88 25.25 1.08
CA LEU A 659 31.82 24.94 2.51
C LEU A 659 32.89 25.70 3.33
N LYS A 660 34.06 25.98 2.75
CA LYS A 660 35.13 26.78 3.40
C LYS A 660 34.70 28.21 3.73
N THR A 661 33.68 28.73 3.05
CA THR A 661 33.16 30.10 3.28
C THR A 661 32.18 30.19 4.45
N GLY A 662 31.64 29.05 4.92
CA GLY A 662 30.66 28.99 6.01
C GLY A 662 29.25 29.51 5.65
N THR A 663 28.97 29.76 4.37
CA THR A 663 27.68 30.33 3.91
C THR A 663 26.65 29.29 3.45
N VAL A 664 27.07 28.02 3.31
CA VAL A 664 26.27 26.90 2.81
C VAL A 664 25.91 25.95 3.93
N GLN A 665 24.64 25.56 3.99
CA GLN A 665 24.18 24.46 4.85
C GLN A 665 23.95 23.20 4.04
N VAL A 666 24.63 22.11 4.40
CA VAL A 666 24.36 20.78 3.84
C VAL A 666 23.37 20.03 4.73
N LEU A 667 22.31 19.48 4.15
CA LEU A 667 21.37 18.59 4.82
C LEU A 667 21.51 17.17 4.26
N ASP A 668 21.76 16.22 5.14
CA ASP A 668 21.87 14.81 4.79
C ASP A 668 20.54 14.08 5.11
N PHE A 669 19.94 13.52 4.06
CA PHE A 669 18.73 12.71 4.11
C PHE A 669 19.03 11.22 3.84
N GLY A 670 20.30 10.81 3.92
CA GLY A 670 20.67 9.39 4.03
C GLY A 670 20.17 8.80 5.35
N THR A 671 20.32 7.49 5.52
CA THR A 671 19.89 6.87 6.79
C THR A 671 20.78 7.32 7.95
N SER A 672 20.25 7.32 9.18
CA SER A 672 21.02 7.68 10.38
C SER A 672 22.25 6.79 10.57
N ILE A 673 22.15 5.49 10.22
CA ILE A 673 23.29 4.56 10.21
C ILE A 673 24.33 4.96 9.15
N GLN A 674 23.91 5.35 7.94
CA GLN A 674 24.82 5.81 6.89
C GLN A 674 25.53 7.08 7.31
N TYR A 675 24.79 8.07 7.82
CA TYR A 675 25.35 9.31 8.34
C TYR A 675 26.42 9.02 9.40
N ARG A 676 26.10 8.21 10.41
CA ARG A 676 27.04 7.86 11.49
C ARG A 676 28.32 7.19 10.97
N ARG A 677 28.23 6.40 9.90
CA ARG A 677 29.39 5.70 9.30
C ARG A 677 30.28 6.63 8.46
N GLY A 678 29.76 7.76 8.00
CA GLY A 678 30.51 8.68 7.14
C GLY A 678 29.59 9.66 6.42
N HIS A 679 29.73 10.94 6.72
CA HIS A 679 28.95 12.03 6.13
C HIS A 679 29.84 13.23 5.77
N ILE A 680 29.28 14.18 5.01
CA ILE A 680 30.00 15.38 4.57
C ILE A 680 30.28 16.27 5.79
N PRO A 681 31.52 16.79 5.97
CA PRO A 681 31.85 17.64 7.10
C PRO A 681 30.91 18.85 7.25
N GLY A 682 30.41 19.07 8.47
CA GLY A 682 29.47 20.16 8.79
C GLY A 682 28.03 19.99 8.27
N SER A 683 27.71 18.86 7.62
CA SER A 683 26.32 18.53 7.27
C SER A 683 25.46 18.31 8.51
N ALA A 684 24.14 18.39 8.35
CA ALA A 684 23.19 18.10 9.41
C ALA A 684 22.20 17.04 8.93
N TRP A 685 22.01 15.99 9.72
CA TRP A 685 21.09 14.91 9.39
C TRP A 685 19.64 15.29 9.69
N ALA A 686 18.72 14.97 8.77
CA ALA A 686 17.30 15.29 8.90
C ALA A 686 16.37 14.22 8.30
N ILE A 687 15.13 14.19 8.78
CA ILE A 687 14.07 13.30 8.28
C ILE A 687 13.13 14.10 7.35
N ARG A 688 12.93 13.62 6.12
CA ARG A 688 12.12 14.31 5.09
C ARG A 688 10.67 14.53 5.52
N SER A 689 10.02 13.57 6.17
CA SER A 689 8.63 13.74 6.63
C SER A 689 8.47 14.85 7.69
N ARG A 690 9.56 15.24 8.36
CA ARG A 690 9.62 16.25 9.44
C ARG A 690 10.33 17.53 9.03
N ILE A 691 10.56 17.73 7.74
CA ILE A 691 11.39 18.81 7.19
C ILE A 691 10.97 20.23 7.64
N GLN A 692 9.70 20.42 7.99
CA GLN A 692 9.20 21.66 8.59
C GLN A 692 9.89 22.03 9.91
N ASN A 693 10.35 21.06 10.68
CA ASN A 693 11.03 21.27 11.97
C ASN A 693 12.42 21.90 11.78
N CYS A 694 13.02 21.71 10.60
CA CYS A 694 14.33 22.25 10.28
C CYS A 694 14.28 23.70 9.80
N ALA A 695 13.11 24.24 9.43
CA ALA A 695 12.98 25.52 8.72
C ALA A 695 13.65 26.71 9.45
N ALA A 696 13.47 26.80 10.77
CA ALA A 696 14.07 27.88 11.57
C ALA A 696 15.60 27.84 11.55
N GLN A 697 16.18 26.64 11.55
CA GLN A 697 17.64 26.44 11.54
C GLN A 697 18.25 26.73 10.17
N LEU A 698 17.44 26.72 9.11
CA LEU A 698 17.84 26.97 7.74
C LEU A 698 17.69 28.43 7.32
N ALA A 699 17.04 29.26 8.14
CA ALA A 699 16.68 30.63 7.80
C ALA A 699 17.91 31.53 7.56
N SER A 700 19.02 31.28 8.25
CA SER A 700 20.26 32.08 8.15
C SER A 700 21.22 31.61 7.04
N ALA A 701 21.02 30.42 6.47
CA ALA A 701 21.88 29.90 5.42
C ALA A 701 21.70 30.68 4.11
N GLN A 702 22.79 31.05 3.43
CA GLN A 702 22.71 31.73 2.13
C GLN A 702 22.35 30.75 1.01
N ALA A 703 22.88 29.52 1.09
CA ALA A 703 22.53 28.41 0.20
C ALA A 703 22.31 27.12 1.00
N ILE A 704 21.45 26.24 0.47
CA ILE A 704 21.14 24.94 1.06
C ILE A 704 21.39 23.87 0.00
N VAL A 705 22.16 22.85 0.36
CA VAL A 705 22.43 21.69 -0.49
C VAL A 705 21.94 20.44 0.22
N CYS A 706 21.10 19.65 -0.44
CA CYS A 706 20.67 18.35 0.08
C CYS A 706 21.58 17.23 -0.45
N THR A 707 21.88 16.25 0.40
CA THR A 707 22.56 15.01 0.01
C THR A 707 21.82 13.80 0.56
N SER A 708 22.13 12.64 -0.01
CA SER A 708 21.77 11.30 0.47
C SER A 708 22.83 10.34 -0.10
N ALA A 709 22.70 9.03 0.09
CA ALA A 709 23.72 8.07 -0.34
C ALA A 709 24.12 8.23 -1.83
N ASP A 710 23.14 8.23 -2.73
CA ASP A 710 23.32 8.38 -4.19
C ASP A 710 22.79 9.72 -4.74
N GLY A 711 22.15 10.53 -3.89
CA GLY A 711 21.58 11.82 -4.25
C GLY A 711 20.11 11.75 -4.67
N GLU A 712 19.53 10.59 -4.98
CA GLU A 712 18.17 10.51 -5.53
C GLU A 712 17.10 10.86 -4.50
N HIS A 713 17.23 10.35 -3.26
CA HIS A 713 16.29 10.70 -2.20
C HIS A 713 16.36 12.20 -1.84
N ALA A 714 17.56 12.79 -1.92
CA ALA A 714 17.77 14.20 -1.65
C ALA A 714 17.04 15.14 -2.62
N ARG A 715 16.76 14.69 -3.86
CA ARG A 715 15.98 15.47 -4.85
C ARG A 715 14.55 15.71 -4.38
N TRP A 716 13.93 14.70 -3.78
CA TRP A 716 12.60 14.83 -3.20
C TRP A 716 12.59 15.80 -2.03
N ALA A 717 13.57 15.67 -1.13
CA ALA A 717 13.72 16.58 0.01
C ALA A 717 14.01 18.03 -0.42
N ALA A 718 14.85 18.23 -1.44
CA ALA A 718 15.14 19.55 -1.99
C ALA A 718 13.89 20.22 -2.59
N ALA A 719 13.05 19.47 -3.31
CA ALA A 719 11.79 19.99 -3.84
C ALA A 719 10.82 20.43 -2.73
N ASP A 720 10.73 19.64 -1.65
CA ASP A 720 9.89 19.98 -0.50
C ASP A 720 10.42 21.21 0.27
N LEU A 721 11.74 21.30 0.47
CA LEU A 721 12.38 22.47 1.07
C LEU A 721 12.22 23.73 0.22
N ALA A 722 12.40 23.61 -1.09
CA ALA A 722 12.27 24.75 -1.99
C ALA A 722 10.85 25.33 -1.91
N ARG A 723 9.83 24.46 -1.88
CA ARG A 723 8.44 24.86 -1.68
C ARG A 723 8.19 25.48 -0.31
N LEU A 724 8.78 24.91 0.74
CA LEU A 724 8.62 25.37 2.12
C LEU A 724 9.26 26.74 2.35
N LEU A 725 10.46 26.95 1.81
CA LEU A 725 11.26 28.17 2.01
C LEU A 725 10.98 29.26 0.97
N GLY A 726 10.34 28.93 -0.14
CA GLY A 726 10.09 29.87 -1.24
C GLY A 726 11.36 30.32 -1.95
N ARG A 727 12.43 29.51 -1.92
CA ARG A 727 13.71 29.77 -2.60
C ARG A 727 14.31 28.47 -3.12
N GLU A 728 15.27 28.59 -4.02
CA GLU A 728 15.96 27.44 -4.62
C GLU A 728 16.76 26.64 -3.59
N VAL A 729 16.79 25.32 -3.77
CA VAL A 729 17.58 24.37 -2.99
C VAL A 729 18.25 23.40 -3.96
N SER A 730 19.57 23.23 -3.83
CA SER A 730 20.36 22.37 -4.73
C SER A 730 20.59 20.98 -4.12
N VAL A 731 21.02 20.03 -4.94
CA VAL A 731 21.37 18.67 -4.53
C VAL A 731 22.81 18.37 -4.90
N LEU A 732 23.52 17.64 -4.04
CA LEU A 732 24.84 17.12 -4.37
C LEU A 732 24.75 16.05 -5.47
N GLU A 733 25.39 16.30 -6.61
CA GLU A 733 25.42 15.36 -7.73
C GLU A 733 26.09 14.04 -7.33
N GLY A 734 25.35 12.93 -7.46
CA GLY A 734 25.79 11.58 -7.07
C GLY A 734 25.89 11.36 -5.55
N GLY A 735 25.40 12.31 -4.75
CA GLY A 735 25.30 12.21 -3.30
C GLY A 735 26.62 12.03 -2.57
N THR A 736 26.53 11.53 -1.33
CA THR A 736 27.69 11.28 -0.47
C THR A 736 28.61 10.19 -1.06
N ALA A 737 28.09 9.29 -1.89
CA ALA A 737 28.90 8.32 -2.63
C ALA A 737 29.86 9.00 -3.62
N ALA A 738 29.40 9.98 -4.40
CA ALA A 738 30.25 10.73 -5.32
C ALA A 738 31.28 11.59 -4.57
N TRP A 739 30.88 12.22 -3.46
CA TRP A 739 31.82 12.92 -2.57
C TRP A 739 32.97 12.02 -2.11
N LYS A 740 32.65 10.81 -1.66
CA LYS A 740 33.65 9.81 -1.28
C LYS A 740 34.50 9.34 -2.46
N ALA A 741 33.90 9.13 -3.63
CA ALA A 741 34.62 8.72 -4.84
C ALA A 741 35.64 9.76 -5.30
N ASP A 742 35.36 11.05 -5.06
CA ASP A 742 36.29 12.16 -5.31
C ASP A 742 37.43 12.28 -4.28
N GLY A 743 37.46 11.41 -3.27
CA GLY A 743 38.50 11.41 -2.22
C GLY A 743 38.37 12.55 -1.22
N LEU A 744 37.19 13.18 -1.13
CA LEU A 744 36.93 14.27 -0.19
C LEU A 744 36.72 13.73 1.24
N PRO A 745 37.06 14.50 2.28
CA PRO A 745 37.01 14.05 3.67
C PRO A 745 35.57 13.79 4.13
N LEU A 746 35.41 12.83 5.04
CA LEU A 746 34.15 12.55 5.73
C LEU A 746 34.32 12.76 7.24
N GLU A 747 33.24 13.16 7.90
CA GLU A 747 33.08 13.07 9.35
C GLU A 747 32.36 11.76 9.71
N GLU A 748 32.57 11.27 10.93
CA GLU A 748 31.94 10.07 11.48
C GLU A 748 31.21 10.39 12.79
N GLY A 749 30.26 9.54 13.17
CA GLY A 749 29.46 9.74 14.39
C GLY A 749 28.25 10.64 14.20
N GLU A 750 27.66 11.06 15.32
CA GLU A 750 26.44 11.88 15.36
C GLU A 750 26.78 13.36 15.56
N THR A 751 27.56 13.92 14.63
CA THR A 751 28.09 15.29 14.74
C THR A 751 27.00 16.36 14.81
N ARG A 752 25.91 16.18 14.04
CA ARG A 752 24.77 17.09 14.04
C ARG A 752 23.48 16.42 13.56
N MET A 753 22.71 15.90 14.51
CA MET A 753 21.37 15.34 14.29
C MET A 753 20.31 16.42 14.56
N LEU A 754 19.50 16.77 13.56
CA LEU A 754 18.41 17.75 13.76
C LEU A 754 17.17 17.12 14.41
N GLU A 755 17.08 15.80 14.35
CA GLU A 755 15.97 14.98 14.83
C GLU A 755 16.54 13.74 15.53
N SER A 756 15.70 13.04 16.31
CA SER A 756 16.08 11.72 16.82
C SER A 756 16.16 10.69 15.68
N PRO A 757 17.11 9.73 15.72
CA PRO A 757 17.34 8.76 14.65
C PRO A 757 16.28 7.66 14.62
N GLU A 758 15.07 8.03 14.21
CA GLU A 758 13.87 7.18 14.17
C GLU A 758 13.50 6.74 12.73
N ASP A 759 14.36 7.04 11.76
CA ASP A 759 14.17 6.78 10.33
C ASP A 759 14.01 5.29 10.00
N LEU A 760 14.72 4.42 10.73
CA LEU A 760 14.74 2.97 10.50
C LEU A 760 14.67 2.16 11.78
N TYR A 761 14.27 0.90 11.65
CA TYR A 761 14.41 -0.08 12.72
C TYR A 761 15.88 -0.53 12.84
N TYR A 762 16.47 -0.31 14.01
CA TYR A 762 17.81 -0.79 14.33
C TYR A 762 17.74 -2.27 14.69
N LYS A 763 18.49 -3.13 13.98
CA LYS A 763 18.59 -4.54 14.37
C LYS A 763 19.28 -4.64 15.74
N PRO A 764 19.04 -5.72 16.51
CA PRO A 764 19.62 -5.86 17.86
C PRO A 764 21.15 -5.77 17.91
N TYR A 765 21.83 -6.00 16.78
CA TYR A 765 23.27 -5.95 16.61
C TYR A 765 23.79 -4.73 15.82
N ASP A 766 22.94 -3.75 15.49
CA ASP A 766 23.34 -2.51 14.81
C ASP A 766 23.77 -1.40 15.80
N GLY A 767 23.46 -1.56 17.09
CA GLY A 767 23.80 -0.61 18.15
C GLY A 767 25.28 -0.61 18.55
N THR A 768 25.71 0.44 19.26
CA THR A 768 27.08 0.58 19.79
C THR A 768 27.20 0.27 21.28
N SER A 769 26.09 0.04 21.98
CA SER A 769 26.05 -0.31 23.41
C SER A 769 24.88 -1.26 23.70
N GLN A 770 24.98 -2.02 24.81
CA GLN A 770 23.95 -2.95 25.30
C GLN A 770 23.47 -4.00 24.28
N ILE A 771 24.37 -4.41 23.37
CA ILE A 771 24.06 -5.33 22.28
C ILE A 771 23.50 -6.66 22.82
N GLU A 772 24.10 -7.21 23.87
CA GLU A 772 23.65 -8.47 24.46
C GLU A 772 22.23 -8.37 25.06
N SER A 773 21.91 -7.24 25.72
CA SER A 773 20.56 -6.99 26.24
C SER A 773 19.55 -6.87 25.09
N ALA A 774 19.87 -6.10 24.06
CA ALA A 774 18.99 -5.94 22.89
C ALA A 774 18.74 -7.27 22.17
N MET A 775 19.77 -8.13 22.07
CA MET A 775 19.61 -9.49 21.53
C MET A 775 18.70 -10.36 22.40
N GLN A 776 18.85 -10.30 23.73
CA GLN A 776 18.00 -11.05 24.67
C GLN A 776 16.55 -10.58 24.59
N ASP A 777 16.32 -9.27 24.62
CA ASP A 777 14.99 -8.66 24.51
C ASP A 777 14.31 -9.03 23.19
N TYR A 778 15.04 -9.02 22.07
CA TYR A 778 14.53 -9.46 20.77
C TYR A 778 14.12 -10.94 20.77
N LEU A 779 14.97 -11.82 21.32
CA LEU A 779 14.67 -13.26 21.36
C LEU A 779 13.48 -13.57 22.27
N GLN A 780 13.36 -12.86 23.40
CA GLN A 780 12.21 -12.98 24.28
C GLN A 780 10.93 -12.47 23.60
N TRP A 781 11.02 -11.33 22.91
CA TRP A 781 9.92 -10.79 22.13
C TRP A 781 9.41 -11.78 21.06
N GLU A 782 10.30 -12.45 20.30
CA GLU A 782 9.89 -13.48 19.33
C GLU A 782 9.07 -14.58 20.02
N LEU A 783 9.54 -15.12 21.16
CA LEU A 783 8.83 -16.17 21.90
C LEU A 783 7.44 -15.71 22.37
N ASP A 784 7.30 -14.45 22.77
CA ASP A 784 6.04 -13.91 23.29
C ASP A 784 5.00 -13.65 22.19
N LEU A 785 5.41 -13.59 20.91
CA LEU A 785 4.49 -13.39 19.77
C LEU A 785 3.40 -14.46 19.72
N LEU A 786 3.71 -15.70 20.09
CA LEU A 786 2.78 -16.82 20.02
C LEU A 786 1.53 -16.57 20.88
N TRP A 787 1.71 -16.01 22.07
CA TRP A 787 0.61 -15.63 22.95
C TRP A 787 -0.12 -14.38 22.49
N GLN A 788 0.58 -13.45 21.83
CA GLN A 788 -0.05 -12.24 21.28
C GLN A 788 -0.99 -12.57 20.13
N ILE A 789 -0.54 -13.38 19.16
CA ILE A 789 -1.35 -13.72 17.99
C ILE A 789 -2.59 -14.56 18.33
N GLU A 790 -2.61 -15.28 19.46
CA GLU A 790 -3.81 -15.97 19.95
C GLU A 790 -4.94 -15.02 20.33
N ARG A 791 -4.62 -13.78 20.70
CA ARG A 791 -5.60 -12.74 21.06
C ARG A 791 -6.04 -11.90 19.87
N ASP A 792 -5.41 -12.07 18.71
CA ASP A 792 -5.64 -11.25 17.53
C ASP A 792 -6.28 -12.04 16.38
N ALA A 793 -7.55 -11.77 16.12
CA ALA A 793 -8.32 -12.39 15.05
C ALA A 793 -7.82 -12.06 13.61
N ASP A 794 -6.89 -11.11 13.43
CA ASP A 794 -6.29 -10.86 12.11
C ASP A 794 -5.22 -11.90 11.74
N CYS A 795 -4.72 -12.67 12.72
CA CYS A 795 -3.84 -13.79 12.46
C CYS A 795 -4.61 -14.94 11.80
N ARG A 796 -4.19 -15.34 10.59
CA ARG A 796 -4.87 -16.36 9.76
C ARG A 796 -3.97 -17.51 9.35
N PHE A 797 -3.03 -17.87 10.21
CA PHE A 797 -2.14 -18.99 9.93
C PHE A 797 -2.93 -20.29 9.84
N ARG A 798 -2.62 -21.10 8.83
CA ARG A 798 -3.30 -22.35 8.54
C ARG A 798 -2.50 -23.52 9.11
N LYS A 799 -3.21 -24.48 9.70
CA LYS A 799 -2.66 -25.80 10.05
C LYS A 799 -2.95 -26.76 8.91
N PHE A 800 -1.97 -27.58 8.56
CA PHE A 800 -2.13 -28.65 7.58
C PHE A 800 -1.91 -29.97 8.30
N ALA A 801 -2.77 -30.95 8.01
CA ALA A 801 -2.67 -32.30 8.57
C ALA A 801 -1.56 -33.12 7.90
#